data_AF-X6N1S4-F1
#
_entry.id   AF-X6N1S4-F1
#
_cell.length_a   1.000
_cell.length_b   1.000
_cell.length_c   1.000
_cell.angle_alpha   90.00
_cell.angle_beta   90.00
_cell.angle_gamma   90.00
#
_symmetry.space_group_name_H-M   'P 1'
#
loop_
_entity.id
_entity.type
_entity.pdbx_description
1 polymer ?
#
loop_
_entity_poly.entity_id
_entity_poly.type
_entity_poly.pdbx_seq_one_letter_code
_entity_poly.pdbx_strand_id
1 'polypeptide(L)'
;MLKKKCSVQVQKPRDASKKEKAIFKADVASKLVSAESIYDLAQRKFDWQHMHPSELQQSLDKWLVNEYFVMTYNCRSRKIVQVDMSQDEHSKFTLSGGEKVSYKDYLYRVYRVKCDPDKHERFVIVDTAGSVDNELIKNEYADILERTSMGIKERFGRIHALLQHMDKGKDKREDKGKRKANKRKKKNRKKKRKEKEKEKEKEKETEKGTKETEKGTKEKEKGTKEKEKEKRTKEKEKEKEKEKEKSKQKHSQSETTSSKSGRAKKKKKKSGHAEEEEEEEEEEEEDEEEMEDESSGSDNGDGDDEDERVDEKRAERGKEGSVTKGKKNGNGVELGDIEVLERGLSVRGIELQYPDIELINKYGEPMTEGIRTFQWKNVGGFLGESVTNLTRWAIVGDSSDRYTEQCVDNLWKCCSDYFSRRGFVNFVVEQPTVILIDYTDPRMSEWKQVLQKKLQLVMIILSDDMKGSFMKQQATRFLQSQNAGEDACLIQCINQSTTRNFSATNGTFDDVCAKIGNDLFQIKPRLFHGDKYIDCDKTWTVGIELSHVRGNPSIAMLCLNIKPMIGTIQYSFFSAHLMPSRKDVISYEGMIGLFLTVLNNCFTSKHIRQKPELLPKNIIIFRGGLPDNRFGELYSKEIVAIQRAIRLFVDKQDRKALKWKPKLNFLVVNKSIIDRFGVYNEEDGHGFYENLGVPCVVTDEITSYRLFDFILWPYHPKKQENKTKPVRYVVLRDDMRINEKFEACADLFQYIYSLCYCFVFAIPFPLGNTANPSVLVYAKRYAESFGQMIFDQDKTTSVYGRSRHLANRPQLAHPVDLSSDTDDN
;
A
#
# COMPACT_ATOMS: atom_id res chain seq x y z
N MET A 1 -13.47 18.82 -4.62
CA MET A 1 -12.21 19.58 -4.39
C MET A 1 -11.01 18.64 -4.34
N LEU A 2 -9.83 19.10 -4.79
CA LEU A 2 -8.56 18.35 -4.69
C LEU A 2 -7.75 18.88 -3.49
N LYS A 3 -7.63 18.10 -2.42
CA LYS A 3 -6.77 18.43 -1.27
C LYS A 3 -5.41 17.73 -1.45
N LYS A 4 -4.33 18.50 -1.59
CA LYS A 4 -2.95 17.98 -1.70
C LYS A 4 -2.38 17.73 -0.30
N LYS A 5 -1.74 16.58 -0.10
CA LYS A 5 -1.10 16.14 1.15
C LYS A 5 0.29 15.58 0.85
N CYS A 6 1.14 15.48 1.87
CA CYS A 6 2.37 14.70 1.82
C CYS A 6 2.15 13.42 2.62
N SER A 7 2.44 12.26 2.03
CA SER A 7 2.55 11.00 2.77
C SER A 7 3.99 10.85 3.25
N VAL A 8 4.17 10.35 4.47
CA VAL A 8 5.48 10.23 5.11
C VAL A 8 5.59 8.87 5.80
N GLN A 9 6.72 8.20 5.64
CA GLN A 9 7.08 6.96 6.35
C GLN A 9 8.54 7.03 6.80
N VAL A 10 8.83 6.53 7.99
CA VAL A 10 10.20 6.38 8.50
C VAL A 10 10.52 4.89 8.62
N GLN A 11 11.68 4.49 8.12
CA GLN A 11 12.15 3.11 8.12
C GLN A 11 13.55 3.03 8.72
N LYS A 12 13.81 1.96 9.49
CA LYS A 12 15.16 1.66 10.00
C LYS A 12 16.05 1.18 8.84
N PRO A 13 17.34 1.52 8.84
CA PRO A 13 18.27 1.10 7.79
C PRO A 13 18.47 -0.42 7.81
N ARG A 14 18.81 -0.99 6.64
CA ARG A 14 19.12 -2.42 6.48
C ARG A 14 20.41 -2.87 7.16
N ASP A 15 21.38 -1.98 7.21
CA ASP A 15 22.69 -2.24 7.78
C ASP A 15 22.72 -1.89 9.28
N ALA A 16 22.89 -2.90 10.13
CA ALA A 16 22.95 -2.74 11.58
C ALA A 16 24.19 -1.95 12.05
N SER A 17 25.22 -1.82 11.21
CA SER A 17 26.37 -0.94 11.48
C SER A 17 26.03 0.55 11.26
N LYS A 18 24.95 0.85 10.51
CA LYS A 18 24.47 2.21 10.22
C LYS A 18 23.32 2.64 11.13
N LYS A 19 23.30 2.21 12.40
CA LYS A 19 22.25 2.50 13.41
C LYS A 19 21.86 3.99 13.53
N GLU A 20 22.70 4.92 13.08
CA GLU A 20 22.44 6.37 13.08
C GLU A 20 21.61 6.90 11.88
N LYS A 21 21.31 6.09 10.85
CA LYS A 21 20.65 6.58 9.62
C LYS A 21 19.25 6.00 9.41
N ALA A 22 18.20 6.77 9.66
CA ALA A 22 16.83 6.39 9.29
C ALA A 22 16.48 6.82 7.85
N ILE A 23 15.67 6.03 7.15
CA ILE A 23 15.16 6.38 5.82
C ILE A 23 13.81 7.06 5.96
N PHE A 24 13.76 8.31 5.53
CA PHE A 24 12.54 9.12 5.48
C PHE A 24 11.96 9.09 4.06
N LYS A 25 10.87 8.35 3.87
CA LYS A 25 10.15 8.27 2.58
C LYS A 25 9.04 9.29 2.55
N ALA A 26 8.96 10.08 1.49
CA ALA A 26 7.88 11.03 1.28
C ALA A 26 7.42 11.05 -0.19
N ASP A 27 6.10 11.15 -0.41
CA ASP A 27 5.52 11.39 -1.75
C ASP A 27 4.34 12.36 -1.64
N VAL A 28 4.05 13.02 -2.75
CA VAL A 28 2.87 13.89 -2.86
C VAL A 28 1.63 13.04 -3.10
N ALA A 29 0.68 13.15 -2.19
CA ALA A 29 -0.63 12.51 -2.28
C ALA A 29 -1.71 13.54 -2.60
N SER A 30 -2.66 13.15 -3.44
CA SER A 30 -3.86 13.93 -3.70
C SER A 30 -5.07 13.19 -3.14
N LYS A 31 -5.87 13.86 -2.32
CA LYS A 31 -7.15 13.34 -1.83
C LYS A 31 -8.27 14.12 -2.51
N LEU A 32 -9.13 13.39 -3.22
CA LEU A 32 -10.32 13.99 -3.79
C LEU A 32 -11.46 13.88 -2.78
N VAL A 33 -12.13 15.01 -2.58
CA VAL A 33 -13.24 15.14 -1.62
C VAL A 33 -14.40 15.78 -2.37
N SER A 34 -15.62 15.29 -2.11
CA SER A 34 -16.83 15.97 -2.60
C SER A 34 -16.83 17.43 -2.14
N ALA A 35 -17.32 18.34 -2.98
CA ALA A 35 -17.62 19.71 -2.54
C ALA A 35 -19.05 19.82 -1.96
N GLU A 36 -19.92 18.86 -2.29
CA GLU A 36 -21.27 18.75 -1.75
C GLU A 36 -21.22 18.13 -0.34
N SER A 37 -22.12 18.60 0.53
CA SER A 37 -22.27 18.04 1.87
C SER A 37 -22.88 16.65 1.85
N ILE A 38 -22.75 15.88 2.94
CA ILE A 38 -23.41 14.56 3.03
C ILE A 38 -24.93 14.74 2.99
N TYR A 39 -25.45 15.79 3.63
CA TYR A 39 -26.85 16.19 3.55
C TYR A 39 -27.32 16.42 2.09
N ASP A 40 -26.59 17.25 1.32
CA ASP A 40 -26.96 17.54 -0.08
C ASP A 40 -26.89 16.28 -0.96
N LEU A 41 -25.87 15.44 -0.73
CA LEU A 41 -25.72 14.18 -1.43
C LEU A 41 -26.85 13.20 -1.08
N ALA A 42 -27.29 13.15 0.19
CA ALA A 42 -28.42 12.35 0.63
C ALA A 42 -29.71 12.82 -0.04
N GLN A 43 -29.98 14.14 -0.03
CA GLN A 43 -31.14 14.77 -0.64
C GLN A 43 -31.26 14.46 -2.13
N ARG A 44 -30.14 14.46 -2.84
CA ARG A 44 -30.11 14.18 -4.28
C ARG A 44 -30.27 12.69 -4.58
N LYS A 45 -29.76 11.83 -3.70
CA LYS A 45 -29.73 10.38 -3.91
C LYS A 45 -31.05 9.71 -3.54
N PHE A 46 -31.73 10.22 -2.51
CA PHE A 46 -32.95 9.63 -1.99
C PHE A 46 -34.08 10.63 -2.13
N ASP A 47 -35.24 10.17 -2.61
CA ASP A 47 -36.46 10.96 -2.62
C ASP A 47 -37.09 10.96 -1.22
N TRP A 48 -36.34 11.49 -0.26
CA TRP A 48 -36.67 11.52 1.16
C TRP A 48 -37.87 12.42 1.52
N GLN A 49 -38.48 13.09 0.53
CA GLN A 49 -39.77 13.79 0.70
C GLN A 49 -40.92 12.79 0.65
N HIS A 50 -40.74 11.67 -0.03
CA HIS A 50 -41.77 10.66 -0.28
C HIS A 50 -41.46 9.30 0.38
N MET A 51 -40.24 9.09 0.90
CA MET A 51 -39.88 7.87 1.64
C MET A 51 -40.34 7.91 3.10
N HIS A 52 -40.73 6.74 3.63
CA HIS A 52 -41.03 6.58 5.04
C HIS A 52 -39.75 6.71 5.89
N PRO A 53 -39.78 7.33 7.10
CA PRO A 53 -38.56 7.58 7.90
C PRO A 53 -37.70 6.34 8.18
N SER A 54 -38.31 5.17 8.44
CA SER A 54 -37.58 3.92 8.68
C SER A 54 -36.88 3.40 7.41
N GLU A 55 -37.48 3.57 6.25
CA GLU A 55 -36.91 3.16 4.96
C GLU A 55 -35.74 4.07 4.58
N LEU A 56 -35.89 5.37 4.84
CA LEU A 56 -34.82 6.35 4.67
C LEU A 56 -33.64 6.06 5.60
N GLN A 57 -33.88 5.77 6.88
CA GLN A 57 -32.83 5.37 7.84
C GLN A 57 -32.05 4.15 7.33
N GLN A 58 -32.74 3.08 6.92
CA GLN A 58 -32.08 1.87 6.40
C GLN A 58 -31.26 2.16 5.14
N SER A 59 -31.79 3.01 4.25
CA SER A 59 -31.11 3.42 3.01
C SER A 59 -29.86 4.25 3.29
N LEU A 60 -29.94 5.18 4.25
CA LEU A 60 -28.81 5.98 4.71
C LEU A 60 -27.78 5.12 5.43
N ASP A 61 -28.17 4.19 6.29
CA ASP A 61 -27.24 3.29 6.98
C ASP A 61 -26.47 2.42 5.98
N LYS A 62 -27.18 1.82 5.00
CA LYS A 62 -26.55 1.05 3.92
C LYS A 62 -25.59 1.91 3.10
N TRP A 63 -25.86 3.21 2.96
CA TRP A 63 -25.08 4.13 2.14
C TRP A 63 -23.95 4.90 2.87
N LEU A 64 -24.07 5.18 4.16
CA LEU A 64 -23.12 6.03 4.91
C LEU A 64 -22.32 5.27 5.96
N VAL A 65 -22.88 4.24 6.60
CA VAL A 65 -22.17 3.54 7.68
C VAL A 65 -20.93 2.84 7.13
N ASN A 66 -19.81 3.02 7.83
CA ASN A 66 -18.45 2.66 7.44
C ASN A 66 -17.80 3.49 6.34
N GLU A 67 -18.46 4.53 5.81
CA GLU A 67 -17.82 5.50 4.93
C GLU A 67 -16.97 6.50 5.72
N TYR A 68 -16.12 7.22 5.00
CA TYR A 68 -15.30 8.28 5.56
C TYR A 68 -15.77 9.65 5.09
N PHE A 69 -15.78 10.60 6.02
CA PHE A 69 -16.03 11.99 5.74
C PHE A 69 -14.89 12.89 6.19
N VAL A 70 -14.83 14.11 5.67
CA VAL A 70 -13.86 15.13 6.06
C VAL A 70 -14.60 16.30 6.68
N MET A 71 -14.26 16.66 7.91
CA MET A 71 -14.77 17.89 8.50
C MET A 71 -14.09 19.09 7.83
N THR A 72 -14.88 20.08 7.40
CA THR A 72 -14.35 21.25 6.69
C THR A 72 -13.49 22.12 7.61
N TYR A 73 -13.90 22.27 8.87
CA TYR A 73 -13.32 23.19 9.84
C TYR A 73 -12.00 22.73 10.48
N ASN A 74 -11.70 21.42 10.50
CA ASN A 74 -10.44 20.90 11.05
C ASN A 74 -9.70 19.93 10.11
N CYS A 75 -10.25 19.66 8.92
CA CYS A 75 -9.69 18.79 7.89
C CYS A 75 -9.35 17.36 8.36
N ARG A 76 -9.93 16.89 9.47
CA ARG A 76 -9.76 15.51 9.93
C ARG A 76 -10.74 14.61 9.20
N SER A 77 -10.26 13.43 8.82
CA SER A 77 -11.09 12.38 8.26
C SER A 77 -11.63 11.50 9.39
N ARG A 78 -12.90 11.15 9.34
CA ARG A 78 -13.59 10.35 10.34
C ARG A 78 -14.42 9.27 9.67
N LYS A 79 -14.57 8.13 10.34
CA LYS A 79 -15.40 7.02 9.89
C LYS A 79 -16.80 7.19 10.48
N ILE A 80 -17.81 7.06 9.64
CA ILE A 80 -19.21 7.07 10.05
C ILE A 80 -19.52 5.71 10.70
N VAL A 81 -20.02 5.75 11.93
CA VAL A 81 -20.42 4.56 12.69
C VAL A 81 -21.94 4.40 12.65
N GLN A 82 -22.67 5.50 12.68
CA GLN A 82 -24.12 5.50 12.71
C GLN A 82 -24.68 6.78 12.08
N VAL A 83 -25.88 6.68 11.50
CA VAL A 83 -26.74 7.82 11.15
C VAL A 83 -27.87 7.87 12.17
N ASP A 84 -28.07 9.01 12.82
CA ASP A 84 -29.12 9.22 13.82
C ASP A 84 -30.15 10.22 13.30
N MET A 85 -31.29 9.71 12.83
CA MET A 85 -32.43 10.50 12.36
C MET A 85 -33.27 11.10 13.50
N SER A 86 -33.01 10.75 14.76
CA SER A 86 -33.71 11.33 15.92
C SER A 86 -33.10 12.65 16.40
N GLN A 87 -31.92 12.99 15.89
CA GLN A 87 -31.19 14.20 16.21
C GLN A 87 -31.01 15.08 14.99
N ASP A 88 -30.90 16.37 15.24
CA ASP A 88 -30.74 17.45 14.27
C ASP A 88 -29.70 18.48 14.78
N GLU A 89 -29.48 19.57 14.05
CA GLU A 89 -28.55 20.63 14.44
C GLU A 89 -28.93 21.34 15.76
N HIS A 90 -30.20 21.24 16.18
CA HIS A 90 -30.75 21.85 17.39
C HIS A 90 -30.66 20.95 18.62
N SER A 91 -30.44 19.66 18.40
CA SER A 91 -30.24 18.66 19.44
C SER A 91 -29.03 19.01 20.31
N LYS A 92 -29.13 18.72 21.61
CA LYS A 92 -28.16 19.14 22.63
C LYS A 92 -27.34 17.98 23.17
N PHE A 93 -26.06 18.24 23.41
CA PHE A 93 -25.16 17.32 24.09
C PHE A 93 -24.45 18.01 25.25
N THR A 94 -23.92 17.21 26.18
CA THR A 94 -23.25 17.70 27.40
C THR A 94 -21.75 17.73 27.20
N LEU A 95 -21.14 18.90 27.39
CA LEU A 95 -19.69 19.08 27.38
C LEU A 95 -19.05 18.49 28.64
N SER A 96 -17.73 18.27 28.62
CA SER A 96 -16.98 17.77 29.78
C SER A 96 -17.11 18.64 31.04
N GLY A 97 -17.46 19.92 30.88
CA GLY A 97 -17.74 20.85 31.97
C GLY A 97 -19.20 20.81 32.48
N GLY A 98 -20.04 19.89 32.01
CA GLY A 98 -21.45 19.76 32.39
C GLY A 98 -22.42 20.70 31.67
N GLU A 99 -21.92 21.67 30.89
CA GLU A 99 -22.74 22.56 30.08
C GLU A 99 -23.43 21.80 28.94
N LYS A 100 -24.75 21.99 28.78
CA LYS A 100 -25.51 21.50 27.62
C LYS A 100 -25.51 22.53 26.49
N VAL A 101 -25.08 22.14 25.31
CA VAL A 101 -25.00 23.01 24.12
C VAL A 101 -25.60 22.29 22.91
N SER A 102 -26.24 23.02 21.99
CA SER A 102 -26.70 22.45 20.72
C SER A 102 -25.53 22.18 19.77
N TYR A 103 -25.68 21.28 18.81
CA TYR A 103 -24.65 21.08 17.78
C TYR A 103 -24.36 22.38 17.00
N LYS A 104 -25.40 23.11 16.61
CA LYS A 104 -25.31 24.42 15.94
C LYS A 104 -24.51 25.45 16.74
N ASP A 105 -24.84 25.62 18.02
CA ASP A 105 -24.16 26.59 18.88
C ASP A 105 -22.71 26.19 19.16
N TYR A 106 -22.45 24.89 19.33
CA TYR A 106 -21.11 24.37 19.54
C TYR A 106 -20.20 24.62 18.33
N LEU A 107 -20.67 24.28 17.13
CA LEU A 107 -19.93 24.49 15.88
C LEU A 107 -19.61 25.96 15.66
N TYR A 108 -20.56 26.86 15.94
CA TYR A 108 -20.33 28.30 15.85
C TYR A 108 -19.35 28.80 16.93
N ARG A 109 -19.50 28.36 18.17
CA ARG A 109 -18.67 28.82 19.30
C ARG A 109 -17.21 28.39 19.16
N VAL A 110 -16.99 27.14 18.79
CA VAL A 110 -15.64 26.52 18.77
C VAL A 110 -14.95 26.72 17.42
N TYR A 111 -15.67 26.55 16.32
CA TYR A 111 -15.08 26.51 14.99
C TYR A 111 -15.49 27.68 14.08
N ARG A 112 -16.38 28.57 14.55
CA ARG A 112 -16.94 29.70 13.77
C ARG A 112 -17.66 29.26 12.50
N VAL A 113 -18.20 28.04 12.49
CA VAL A 113 -19.02 27.49 11.40
C VAL A 113 -20.46 27.92 11.62
N LYS A 114 -21.08 28.53 10.61
CA LYS A 114 -22.50 28.89 10.64
C LYS A 114 -23.30 27.80 9.93
N CYS A 115 -24.34 27.28 10.60
CA CYS A 115 -25.34 26.48 9.91
C CYS A 115 -26.14 27.39 8.97
N ASP A 116 -26.46 26.86 7.79
CA ASP A 116 -27.29 27.54 6.80
C ASP A 116 -28.70 27.75 7.40
N PRO A 117 -29.20 28.99 7.50
CA PRO A 117 -30.52 29.26 8.07
C PRO A 117 -31.67 28.69 7.23
N ASP A 118 -31.45 28.44 5.93
CA ASP A 118 -32.47 27.96 5.00
C ASP A 118 -32.44 26.43 4.85
N LYS A 119 -31.49 25.74 5.50
CA LYS A 119 -31.41 24.27 5.53
C LYS A 119 -31.63 23.75 6.94
N HIS A 120 -32.58 22.84 7.08
CA HIS A 120 -32.82 22.12 8.32
C HIS A 120 -32.24 20.70 8.21
N GLU A 121 -31.25 20.36 9.04
CA GLU A 121 -30.64 19.04 9.03
C GLU A 121 -31.62 18.01 9.62
N ARG A 122 -31.82 16.88 8.93
CA ARG A 122 -32.80 15.85 9.32
C ARG A 122 -32.18 14.68 10.07
N PHE A 123 -30.87 14.66 10.15
CA PHE A 123 -30.11 13.61 10.81
C PHE A 123 -28.74 14.13 11.21
N VAL A 124 -28.20 13.47 12.21
CA VAL A 124 -26.83 13.64 12.68
C VAL A 124 -26.02 12.40 12.32
N ILE A 125 -24.78 12.61 11.92
CA ILE A 125 -23.81 11.53 11.71
C ILE A 125 -23.00 11.35 12.99
N VAL A 126 -22.90 10.11 13.45
CA VAL A 126 -22.08 9.73 14.60
C VAL A 126 -20.79 9.10 14.10
N ASP A 127 -19.66 9.73 14.41
CA ASP A 127 -18.34 9.15 14.17
C ASP A 127 -17.83 8.33 15.37
N THR A 128 -16.68 7.69 15.23
CA THR A 128 -16.00 6.93 16.31
C THR A 128 -15.66 7.77 17.56
N ALA A 129 -15.85 9.09 17.52
CA ALA A 129 -15.58 10.04 18.60
C ALA A 129 -16.80 10.93 18.95
N GLY A 130 -18.00 10.63 18.44
CA GLY A 130 -19.24 11.38 18.68
C GLY A 130 -19.35 12.77 18.03
N SER A 131 -18.64 13.06 16.94
CA SER A 131 -18.66 14.37 16.24
C SER A 131 -19.43 14.33 14.91
N VAL A 132 -20.08 15.46 14.56
CA VAL A 132 -20.97 15.64 13.39
C VAL A 132 -20.32 16.56 12.35
N ASP A 133 -20.19 16.12 11.07
CA ASP A 133 -20.07 17.00 9.88
C ASP A 133 -20.07 16.22 8.54
N ASN A 134 -19.93 16.96 7.42
CA ASN A 134 -20.69 16.82 6.18
C ASN A 134 -19.79 16.88 4.90
N GLU A 135 -18.84 15.97 4.64
CA GLU A 135 -18.25 15.81 3.28
C GLU A 135 -17.86 14.35 2.98
N LEU A 136 -18.50 13.69 2.00
CA LEU A 136 -18.21 12.29 1.64
C LEU A 136 -16.96 12.15 0.75
N ILE A 137 -16.14 11.13 1.01
CA ILE A 137 -15.06 10.71 0.08
C ILE A 137 -15.62 9.60 -0.81
N LYS A 138 -15.71 9.84 -2.13
CA LYS A 138 -16.14 8.83 -3.10
C LYS A 138 -14.96 8.22 -3.85
N ASN A 139 -15.03 6.91 -4.08
CA ASN A 139 -14.10 6.15 -4.92
C ASN A 139 -14.35 6.32 -6.43
N GLU A 140 -15.44 6.97 -6.85
CA GLU A 140 -15.85 7.17 -8.25
C GLU A 140 -14.92 8.09 -9.09
N TYR A 141 -13.88 8.66 -8.47
CA TYR A 141 -12.99 9.65 -9.11
C TYR A 141 -11.57 9.15 -9.38
N ALA A 142 -11.37 7.83 -9.40
CA ALA A 142 -10.07 7.22 -9.69
C ALA A 142 -9.46 7.75 -11.00
N ASP A 143 -10.28 7.92 -12.04
CA ASP A 143 -9.85 8.45 -13.34
C ASP A 143 -9.38 9.91 -13.26
N ILE A 144 -10.00 10.74 -12.40
CA ILE A 144 -9.56 12.13 -12.17
C ILE A 144 -8.23 12.14 -11.40
N LEU A 145 -8.08 11.28 -10.40
CA LEU A 145 -6.82 11.13 -9.66
C LEU A 145 -5.68 10.62 -10.57
N GLU A 146 -5.99 9.75 -11.53
CA GLU A 146 -5.03 9.26 -12.52
C GLU A 146 -4.63 10.37 -13.50
N ARG A 147 -5.59 11.16 -14.01
CA ARG A 147 -5.31 12.32 -14.89
C ARG A 147 -4.59 13.47 -14.19
N THR A 148 -4.71 13.58 -12.88
CA THR A 148 -4.05 14.62 -12.06
C THR A 148 -2.76 14.13 -11.40
N SER A 149 -2.32 12.91 -11.73
CA SER A 149 -1.05 12.38 -11.26
C SER A 149 0.12 13.17 -11.86
N MET A 150 1.00 13.66 -11.00
CA MET A 150 2.14 14.48 -11.40
C MET A 150 3.31 13.62 -11.87
N GLY A 151 4.07 14.14 -12.84
CA GLY A 151 5.33 13.56 -13.29
C GLY A 151 6.44 13.65 -12.22
N ILE A 152 7.52 12.89 -12.40
CA ILE A 152 8.57 12.73 -11.38
C ILE A 152 9.26 14.06 -11.03
N LYS A 153 9.55 14.88 -12.04
CA LYS A 153 10.19 16.19 -11.90
C LYS A 153 9.38 17.13 -11.00
N GLU A 154 8.08 17.21 -11.22
CA GLU A 154 7.19 18.05 -10.40
C GLU A 154 7.07 17.52 -8.96
N ARG A 155 7.03 16.19 -8.78
CA ARG A 155 6.99 15.57 -7.45
C ARG A 155 8.22 15.93 -6.62
N PHE A 156 9.42 15.71 -7.17
CA PHE A 156 10.66 16.04 -6.49
C PHE A 156 10.76 17.55 -6.21
N GLY A 157 10.39 18.40 -7.16
CA GLY A 157 10.35 19.85 -6.96
C GLY A 157 9.47 20.27 -5.77
N ARG A 158 8.30 19.64 -5.59
CA ARG A 158 7.40 19.93 -4.46
C ARG A 158 7.92 19.40 -3.13
N ILE A 159 8.55 18.23 -3.11
CA ILE A 159 9.18 17.68 -1.90
C ILE A 159 10.33 18.59 -1.47
N HIS A 160 11.17 19.02 -2.42
CA HIS A 160 12.25 19.96 -2.13
C HIS A 160 11.72 21.30 -1.60
N ALA A 161 10.66 21.84 -2.20
CA ALA A 161 9.99 23.04 -1.69
C ALA A 161 9.42 22.85 -0.26
N LEU A 162 8.91 21.65 0.06
CA LEU A 162 8.45 21.32 1.42
C LEU A 162 9.62 21.34 2.41
N LEU A 163 10.76 20.74 2.08
CA LEU A 163 11.96 20.72 2.92
C LEU A 163 12.46 22.15 3.18
N GLN A 164 12.57 22.99 2.14
CA GLN A 164 12.92 24.40 2.29
C GLN A 164 11.92 25.19 3.16
N HIS A 165 10.63 24.85 3.09
CA HIS A 165 9.60 25.46 3.95
C HIS A 165 9.72 25.04 5.41
N MET A 166 10.10 23.79 5.68
CA MET A 166 10.35 23.31 7.04
C MET A 166 11.52 24.07 7.68
N ASP A 167 12.57 24.33 6.91
CA ASP A 167 13.73 25.10 7.36
C ASP A 167 13.36 26.56 7.71
N LYS A 168 12.63 27.26 6.83
CA LYS A 168 12.10 28.62 7.09
C LYS A 168 11.18 28.69 8.32
N GLY A 169 10.55 27.59 8.70
CA GLY A 169 9.73 27.48 9.91
C GLY A 169 10.56 27.59 11.20
N LYS A 170 11.82 27.12 11.18
CA LYS A 170 12.79 27.17 12.28
C LYS A 170 13.26 28.60 12.52
N ASP A 171 13.63 29.32 11.46
CA ASP A 171 14.00 30.74 11.55
C ASP A 171 12.94 31.55 12.28
N LYS A 172 11.66 31.37 11.90
CA LYS A 172 10.54 32.06 12.56
C LYS A 172 10.34 31.66 14.02
N ARG A 173 10.68 30.43 14.42
CA ARG A 173 10.61 29.95 15.82
C ARG A 173 11.76 30.52 16.64
N GLU A 174 12.97 30.51 16.12
CA GLU A 174 14.13 31.14 16.75
C GLU A 174 13.93 32.64 16.93
N ASP A 175 13.38 33.31 15.90
CA ASP A 175 13.12 34.75 15.95
C ASP A 175 12.03 35.09 16.98
N LYS A 176 11.00 34.24 17.10
CA LYS A 176 10.02 34.33 18.21
C LYS A 176 10.66 34.07 19.57
N GLY A 177 11.61 33.13 19.67
CA GLY A 177 12.39 32.85 20.88
C GLY A 177 13.23 34.05 21.30
N LYS A 178 14.00 34.62 20.38
CA LYS A 178 14.80 35.85 20.55
C LYS A 178 13.92 37.04 20.95
N ARG A 179 12.76 37.22 20.31
CA ARG A 179 11.78 38.25 20.69
C ARG A 179 11.22 38.05 22.10
N LYS A 180 10.90 36.81 22.51
CA LYS A 180 10.45 36.50 23.89
C LYS A 180 11.56 36.75 24.92
N ALA A 181 12.79 36.37 24.62
CA ALA A 181 13.96 36.63 25.46
C ALA A 181 14.23 38.14 25.62
N ASN A 182 14.15 38.91 24.53
CA ASN A 182 14.26 40.37 24.57
C ASN A 182 13.11 41.02 25.37
N LYS A 183 11.88 40.51 25.25
CA LYS A 183 10.74 40.98 26.06
C LYS A 183 10.95 40.71 27.55
N ARG A 184 11.51 39.55 27.93
CA ARG A 184 11.92 39.22 29.31
C ARG A 184 13.04 40.15 29.81
N LYS A 185 14.10 40.39 29.02
CA LYS A 185 15.17 41.35 29.36
C LYS A 185 14.62 42.77 29.57
N LYS A 186 13.70 43.23 28.72
CA LYS A 186 13.06 44.55 28.84
C LYS A 186 12.19 44.66 30.10
N LYS A 187 11.47 43.58 30.47
CA LYS A 187 10.68 43.49 31.71
C LYS A 187 11.56 43.53 32.96
N ASN A 188 12.70 42.82 32.95
CA ASN A 188 13.67 42.85 34.05
C ASN A 188 14.36 44.22 34.19
N ARG A 189 14.71 44.90 33.10
CA ARG A 189 15.21 46.29 33.15
C ARG A 189 14.18 47.26 33.73
N LYS A 190 12.90 47.09 33.38
CA LYS A 190 11.80 47.91 33.92
C LYS A 190 11.58 47.65 35.42
N LYS A 191 11.74 46.40 35.87
CA LYS A 191 11.71 46.04 37.31
C LYS A 191 12.88 46.66 38.08
N LYS A 192 14.12 46.54 37.58
CA LYS A 192 15.30 47.19 38.17
C LYS A 192 15.19 48.72 38.23
N ARG A 193 14.58 49.36 37.22
CA ARG A 193 14.32 50.82 37.26
C ARG A 193 13.33 51.19 38.36
N LYS A 194 12.24 50.43 38.50
CA LYS A 194 11.27 50.65 39.59
C LYS A 194 11.87 50.41 40.97
N GLU A 195 12.77 49.44 41.12
CA GLU A 195 13.50 49.22 42.38
C GLU A 195 14.45 50.39 42.70
N LYS A 196 15.17 50.91 41.69
CA LYS A 196 16.01 52.11 41.86
C LYS A 196 15.21 53.39 42.14
N GLU A 197 14.02 53.55 41.56
CA GLU A 197 13.13 54.67 41.87
C GLU A 197 12.61 54.58 43.31
N LYS A 198 12.28 53.38 43.79
CA LYS A 198 11.89 53.15 45.20
C LYS A 198 13.03 53.39 46.19
N GLU A 199 14.27 53.04 45.85
CA GLU A 199 15.44 53.39 46.67
C GLU A 199 15.64 54.91 46.73
N LYS A 200 15.48 55.63 45.60
CA LYS A 200 15.58 57.09 45.57
C LYS A 200 14.44 57.79 46.32
N GLU A 201 13.23 57.22 46.35
CA GLU A 201 12.14 57.72 47.19
C GLU A 201 12.44 57.52 48.68
N LYS A 202 13.01 56.36 49.06
CA LYS A 202 13.45 56.11 50.44
C LYS A 202 14.58 57.04 50.89
N GLU A 203 15.54 57.35 50.02
CA GLU A 203 16.59 58.35 50.29
C GLU A 203 16.00 59.75 50.47
N LYS A 204 15.00 60.13 49.67
CA LYS A 204 14.30 61.43 49.81
C LYS A 204 13.43 61.53 51.07
N GLU A 205 12.87 60.42 51.54
CA GLU A 205 12.14 60.37 52.83
C GLU A 205 13.11 60.46 54.02
N THR A 206 14.31 59.90 53.92
CA THR A 206 15.35 60.03 54.96
C THR A 206 15.97 61.44 55.01
N GLU A 207 16.06 62.14 53.87
CA GLU A 207 16.45 63.56 53.80
C GLU A 207 15.36 64.54 54.31
N LYS A 208 14.09 64.14 54.27
CA LYS A 208 12.99 64.90 54.89
C LYS A 208 12.88 64.68 56.40
N GLY A 209 13.20 63.47 56.89
CA GLY A 209 13.23 63.16 58.32
C GLY A 209 14.35 63.87 59.09
N THR A 210 15.43 64.27 58.41
CA THR A 210 16.57 65.01 59.00
C THR A 210 16.38 66.53 59.01
N LYS A 211 15.30 67.07 58.45
CA LYS A 211 14.95 68.51 58.52
C LYS A 211 13.83 68.85 59.52
N GLU A 212 13.23 67.86 60.17
CA GLU A 212 12.22 68.07 61.24
C GLU A 212 12.74 67.75 62.66
N THR A 213 14.03 67.39 62.80
CA THR A 213 14.72 67.19 64.10
C THR A 213 15.70 68.32 64.45
N GLU A 214 15.53 69.51 63.88
CA GLU A 214 16.29 70.74 64.21
C GLU A 214 15.44 71.86 64.82
N LYS A 215 14.22 71.54 65.28
CA LYS A 215 13.31 72.48 65.97
C LYS A 215 12.67 71.80 67.19
N GLY A 216 13.46 71.59 68.23
CA GLY A 216 12.92 71.08 69.50
C GLY A 216 13.98 70.52 70.43
N THR A 217 14.89 71.37 70.91
CA THR A 217 15.64 71.14 72.17
C THR A 217 16.45 72.41 72.53
N LYS A 218 15.73 73.49 72.80
CA LYS A 218 16.18 74.58 73.69
C LYS A 218 15.20 74.62 74.85
N GLU A 219 15.37 73.69 75.80
CA GLU A 219 14.95 73.79 77.20
C GLU A 219 15.24 72.45 77.89
N LYS A 220 16.37 72.40 78.60
CA LYS A 220 16.65 71.62 79.82
C LYS A 220 18.16 71.41 79.96
N GLU A 221 18.89 72.52 80.11
CA GLU A 221 20.03 72.54 81.02
C GLU A 221 19.49 72.66 82.44
N LYS A 222 19.65 71.60 83.24
CA LYS A 222 19.94 71.60 84.69
C LYS A 222 19.58 70.24 85.26
N GLY A 223 20.59 69.38 85.33
CA GLY A 223 20.48 68.02 85.84
C GLY A 223 21.85 67.37 85.95
N THR A 224 22.66 67.94 86.84
CA THR A 224 23.68 67.22 87.63
C THR A 224 24.78 66.46 86.91
N LYS A 225 25.90 67.20 86.77
CA LYS A 225 27.26 66.72 87.07
C LYS A 225 27.27 65.98 88.41
N GLU A 226 27.06 64.67 88.38
CA GLU A 226 27.50 63.76 89.46
C GLU A 226 27.38 62.30 88.97
N LYS A 227 28.29 61.89 88.10
CA LYS A 227 28.73 60.48 87.93
C LYS A 227 29.91 60.32 86.97
N GLU A 228 30.71 61.39 86.83
CA GLU A 228 32.06 61.31 86.28
C GLU A 228 33.05 61.05 87.43
N LYS A 229 32.93 59.90 88.09
CA LYS A 229 33.95 59.44 89.03
C LYS A 229 33.93 57.93 89.29
N GLU A 230 33.41 57.11 88.38
CA GLU A 230 33.45 55.66 88.59
C GLU A 230 33.30 54.82 87.32
N LYS A 231 34.06 55.12 86.26
CA LYS A 231 34.39 54.10 85.25
C LYS A 231 35.60 54.42 84.36
N ARG A 232 36.46 55.32 84.82
CA ARG A 232 37.86 55.47 84.37
C ARG A 232 38.78 54.36 84.94
N THR A 233 38.22 53.24 85.36
CA THR A 233 38.93 52.18 86.11
C THR A 233 38.64 50.77 85.61
N LYS A 234 38.15 50.57 84.38
CA LYS A 234 38.07 49.21 83.77
C LYS A 234 38.48 49.14 82.29
N GLU A 235 39.02 50.22 81.73
CA GLU A 235 39.55 50.31 80.36
C GLU A 235 41.09 50.44 80.31
N LYS A 236 41.77 50.10 81.41
CA LYS A 236 43.25 50.10 81.47
C LYS A 236 43.89 48.74 81.80
N GLU A 237 43.11 47.65 81.82
CA GLU A 237 43.61 46.34 82.29
C GLU A 237 43.22 45.11 81.45
N LYS A 238 42.66 45.27 80.24
CA LYS A 238 42.39 44.11 79.36
C LYS A 238 42.90 44.24 77.92
N GLU A 239 43.75 45.22 77.66
CA GLU A 239 44.45 45.41 76.39
C GLU A 239 45.97 45.15 76.49
N LYS A 240 46.40 44.45 77.55
CA LYS A 240 47.78 44.00 77.75
C LYS A 240 47.81 42.59 78.35
N GLU A 241 47.27 41.63 77.60
CA GLU A 241 47.45 40.17 77.73
C GLU A 241 46.35 39.58 76.82
N LYS A 242 46.54 38.87 75.72
CA LYS A 242 47.65 38.11 75.20
C LYS A 242 47.38 37.93 73.70
N GLU A 243 48.10 38.69 72.89
CA GLU A 243 48.50 38.20 71.57
C GLU A 243 49.80 37.41 71.80
N LYS A 244 49.64 36.12 72.14
CA LYS A 244 50.63 35.03 72.09
C LYS A 244 50.16 33.92 73.01
N GLU A 245 49.49 32.92 72.45
CA GLU A 245 49.95 31.53 72.51
C GLU A 245 48.90 30.59 71.93
N LYS A 246 49.39 29.77 71.00
CA LYS A 246 49.13 28.32 70.93
C LYS A 246 47.67 27.90 70.67
N SER A 247 47.37 27.52 69.43
CA SER A 247 47.59 26.17 68.89
C SER A 247 46.63 25.11 69.42
N LYS A 248 46.05 24.40 68.44
CA LYS A 248 45.63 22.99 68.44
C LYS A 248 44.33 22.62 69.13
N GLN A 249 43.58 21.85 68.32
CA GLN A 249 42.84 20.62 68.69
C GLN A 249 41.58 20.83 69.53
N LYS A 250 40.55 19.99 69.43
CA LYS A 250 40.11 18.88 68.57
C LYS A 250 38.74 18.52 69.18
N HIS A 251 37.82 17.98 68.36
CA HIS A 251 36.73 17.09 68.81
C HIS A 251 35.70 17.71 69.77
N SER A 252 34.46 17.24 69.88
CA SER A 252 33.76 16.06 69.39
C SER A 252 32.26 16.27 69.60
N GLN A 253 31.48 15.68 68.69
CA GLN A 253 30.29 14.84 68.87
C GLN A 253 29.26 15.06 70.00
N SER A 254 28.09 14.52 69.63
CA SER A 254 27.06 13.87 70.47
C SER A 254 25.95 14.83 70.90
N GLU A 255 24.76 14.69 70.30
CA GLU A 255 23.65 13.84 70.79
C GLU A 255 22.93 14.58 71.94
N THR A 256 21.62 14.54 72.16
CA THR A 256 20.59 13.55 71.86
C THR A 256 19.25 14.19 72.25
N THR A 257 18.16 13.78 71.59
CA THR A 257 16.81 13.62 72.18
C THR A 257 16.11 14.91 72.68
N SER A 258 14.81 15.02 72.96
CA SER A 258 13.65 14.14 73.01
C SER A 258 12.45 15.11 72.88
N SER A 259 11.44 14.83 72.07
CA SER A 259 10.18 14.20 72.47
C SER A 259 9.00 15.17 72.71
N LYS A 260 7.83 14.61 72.37
CA LYS A 260 6.48 14.88 72.88
C LYS A 260 5.65 16.01 72.28
N SER A 261 4.65 15.53 71.53
CA SER A 261 3.20 15.67 71.76
C SER A 261 2.50 16.25 70.52
N GLY A 262 1.36 15.77 70.05
CA GLY A 262 0.48 14.71 70.51
C GLY A 262 -0.91 14.97 69.93
N ARG A 263 -1.55 13.89 69.47
CA ARG A 263 -2.99 13.72 69.17
C ARG A 263 -3.55 14.44 67.93
N ALA A 264 -3.97 13.68 66.90
CA ALA A 264 -5.20 12.85 66.78
C ALA A 264 -6.26 13.64 65.99
N LYS A 265 -7.04 13.08 65.05
CA LYS A 265 -7.59 11.72 64.91
C LYS A 265 -8.28 11.63 63.54
N LYS A 266 -8.20 10.45 62.92
CA LYS A 266 -9.25 9.74 62.13
C LYS A 266 -9.73 10.40 60.81
N LYS A 267 -9.99 9.66 59.73
CA LYS A 267 -10.36 8.24 59.57
C LYS A 267 -10.30 7.87 58.07
N LYS A 268 -9.78 6.65 57.78
CA LYS A 268 -10.31 5.56 56.91
C LYS A 268 -10.71 5.92 55.45
N LYS A 269 -10.44 5.11 54.41
CA LYS A 269 -10.17 3.67 54.32
C LYS A 269 -9.82 3.32 52.84
N LYS A 270 -8.93 2.33 52.65
CA LYS A 270 -8.91 1.21 51.67
C LYS A 270 -8.95 1.53 50.16
N SER A 271 -8.28 0.81 49.25
CA SER A 271 -7.60 -0.51 49.20
C SER A 271 -6.85 -0.56 47.83
N GLY A 272 -5.62 -1.08 47.73
CA GLY A 272 -5.28 -2.47 47.37
C GLY A 272 -4.71 -2.51 45.94
N HIS A 273 -3.38 -2.60 45.76
CA HIS A 273 -2.57 -3.80 45.41
C HIS A 273 -2.82 -4.32 43.97
N ALA A 274 -1.84 -4.18 43.07
CA ALA A 274 -0.70 -5.09 42.80
C ALA A 274 -1.13 -6.09 41.69
N GLU A 275 -0.36 -6.47 40.66
CA GLU A 275 1.08 -6.64 40.50
C GLU A 275 1.42 -6.59 38.99
N GLU A 276 2.65 -6.18 38.67
CA GLU A 276 3.35 -6.35 37.39
C GLU A 276 4.21 -7.61 37.52
N GLU A 277 4.26 -8.45 36.47
CA GLU A 277 5.30 -9.46 36.27
C GLU A 277 5.97 -9.18 34.92
N GLU A 278 7.25 -8.82 35.01
CA GLU A 278 8.25 -8.85 33.93
C GLU A 278 9.01 -10.17 34.08
N GLU A 279 9.14 -10.94 32.98
CA GLU A 279 10.11 -12.02 32.86
C GLU A 279 11.17 -11.59 31.85
N GLU A 280 12.39 -11.40 32.36
CA GLU A 280 13.66 -11.41 31.63
C GLU A 280 14.11 -12.87 31.53
N GLU A 281 14.52 -13.33 30.34
CA GLU A 281 15.40 -14.51 30.22
C GLU A 281 16.51 -14.23 29.21
N GLU A 282 17.66 -14.77 29.58
CA GLU A 282 19.02 -14.36 29.28
C GLU A 282 19.54 -14.89 27.93
N GLU A 283 20.52 -14.16 27.39
CA GLU A 283 21.38 -14.56 26.27
C GLU A 283 22.45 -15.53 26.78
N GLU A 284 22.59 -16.71 26.17
CA GLU A 284 23.82 -17.51 26.24
C GLU A 284 24.54 -17.42 24.88
N GLU A 285 25.73 -16.82 24.91
CA GLU A 285 26.77 -16.87 23.89
C GLU A 285 27.58 -18.16 24.09
N GLU A 286 27.75 -18.96 23.04
CA GLU A 286 28.84 -19.95 22.95
C GLU A 286 29.68 -19.63 21.70
N ASP A 287 30.91 -19.22 21.98
CA ASP A 287 32.04 -19.15 21.06
C ASP A 287 32.60 -20.57 20.84
N GLU A 288 32.77 -20.99 19.58
CA GLU A 288 33.79 -21.96 19.22
C GLU A 288 34.54 -21.46 17.97
N GLU A 289 35.80 -21.09 18.19
CA GLU A 289 36.86 -21.03 17.20
C GLU A 289 37.21 -22.44 16.72
N GLU A 290 37.45 -22.64 15.42
CA GLU A 290 38.65 -23.37 14.98
C GLU A 290 38.93 -23.13 13.49
N MET A 291 40.23 -23.11 13.22
CA MET A 291 40.91 -22.77 11.97
C MET A 291 40.82 -23.91 10.95
N GLU A 292 41.03 -23.62 9.67
CA GLU A 292 42.10 -24.27 8.88
C GLU A 292 42.25 -23.59 7.50
N ASP A 293 43.42 -22.96 7.36
CA ASP A 293 44.05 -22.54 6.11
C ASP A 293 44.55 -23.77 5.35
N GLU A 294 44.10 -24.02 4.12
CA GLU A 294 44.90 -24.69 3.10
C GLU A 294 44.48 -24.23 1.69
N SER A 295 45.32 -23.40 1.05
CA SER A 295 45.41 -23.40 -0.42
C SER A 295 46.84 -23.11 -0.89
N SER A 296 47.52 -24.19 -1.29
CA SER A 296 48.48 -24.24 -2.40
C SER A 296 47.83 -23.63 -3.66
N GLY A 297 48.47 -22.89 -4.56
CA GLY A 297 49.86 -22.86 -4.99
C GLY A 297 49.85 -22.87 -6.53
N SER A 298 50.66 -21.99 -7.16
CA SER A 298 50.99 -21.90 -8.61
C SER A 298 49.83 -21.55 -9.57
N ASP A 299 49.98 -20.82 -10.68
CA ASP A 299 51.16 -20.54 -11.50
C ASP A 299 50.91 -19.37 -12.49
N ASN A 300 51.93 -18.52 -12.66
CA ASN A 300 52.48 -17.86 -13.85
C ASN A 300 51.66 -17.12 -14.94
N GLY A 301 52.23 -15.97 -15.34
CA GLY A 301 52.17 -15.34 -16.68
C GLY A 301 51.83 -13.84 -16.61
N ASP A 302 52.80 -12.93 -16.41
CA ASP A 302 53.68 -12.30 -17.43
C ASP A 302 52.92 -11.85 -18.68
N GLY A 303 53.01 -10.65 -19.24
CA GLY A 303 53.75 -9.38 -19.12
C GLY A 303 52.93 -8.40 -19.99
N ASP A 304 53.28 -7.18 -20.36
CA ASP A 304 54.41 -6.28 -20.25
C ASP A 304 53.87 -4.89 -20.69
N ASP A 305 54.76 -3.90 -20.70
CA ASP A 305 54.67 -2.56 -21.32
C ASP A 305 54.30 -1.42 -20.34
N GLU A 306 55.30 -0.91 -19.63
CA GLU A 306 56.26 0.16 -20.02
C GLU A 306 55.65 1.56 -19.84
N ASP A 307 56.02 2.26 -18.77
CA ASP A 307 57.18 3.17 -18.67
C ASP A 307 57.03 4.47 -19.48
N GLU A 308 56.89 5.60 -18.79
CA GLU A 308 58.02 6.55 -18.62
C GLU A 308 57.61 7.86 -17.92
N ARG A 309 58.34 8.13 -16.83
CA ARG A 309 59.00 9.40 -16.45
C ARG A 309 58.17 10.58 -15.89
N VAL A 310 58.37 10.99 -14.62
CA VAL A 310 59.53 11.74 -14.03
C VAL A 310 59.48 13.21 -14.49
N ASP A 311 59.54 14.29 -13.72
CA ASP A 311 59.90 14.62 -12.34
C ASP A 311 59.35 16.05 -12.06
N GLU A 312 59.11 16.41 -10.79
CA GLU A 312 59.86 17.48 -10.09
C GLU A 312 59.20 17.86 -8.75
N LYS A 313 59.95 17.60 -7.69
CA LYS A 313 59.75 18.11 -6.33
C LYS A 313 60.47 19.46 -6.16
N ARG A 314 59.82 20.42 -5.49
CA ARG A 314 60.47 21.43 -4.62
C ARG A 314 59.42 21.98 -3.65
N ALA A 315 59.31 21.51 -2.41
CA ALA A 315 60.07 21.89 -1.21
C ALA A 315 60.01 23.39 -0.86
N GLU A 316 59.20 23.80 0.13
CA GLU A 316 59.70 24.17 1.48
C GLU A 316 58.60 24.56 2.50
N ARG A 317 58.65 23.84 3.63
CA ARG A 317 58.38 24.17 5.04
C ARG A 317 57.60 25.44 5.43
N GLY A 318 56.57 25.20 6.25
CA GLY A 318 56.45 25.89 7.56
C GLY A 318 55.12 26.57 7.86
N LYS A 319 54.24 25.91 8.64
CA LYS A 319 53.70 26.42 9.91
C LYS A 319 52.65 25.46 10.48
N GLU A 320 52.97 24.96 11.67
CA GLU A 320 52.09 24.24 12.57
C GLU A 320 50.91 25.10 13.03
N GLY A 321 49.81 24.43 13.40
CA GLY A 321 48.87 24.93 14.38
C GLY A 321 47.67 25.71 13.85
N SER A 322 46.75 25.04 13.15
CA SER A 322 45.37 25.50 13.07
C SER A 322 44.42 24.32 12.95
N VAL A 323 43.71 24.06 14.05
CA VAL A 323 42.52 23.20 14.14
C VAL A 323 41.67 23.40 12.88
N THR A 324 41.72 22.44 11.97
CA THR A 324 40.81 22.39 10.83
C THR A 324 39.43 22.06 11.37
N LYS A 325 38.61 23.12 11.53
CA LYS A 325 37.16 23.02 11.45
C LYS A 325 36.82 22.07 10.31
N GLY A 326 36.26 20.92 10.65
CA GLY A 326 35.65 20.03 9.67
C GLY A 326 34.73 20.87 8.79
N LYS A 327 34.99 20.86 7.48
CA LYS A 327 34.07 21.39 6.48
C LYS A 327 32.70 20.77 6.74
N LYS A 328 31.72 21.58 7.15
CA LYS A 328 30.30 21.21 7.08
C LYS A 328 29.95 21.04 5.60
N ASN A 329 30.15 19.85 5.07
CA ASN A 329 29.48 19.41 3.86
C ASN A 329 28.16 18.76 4.30
N GLY A 330 27.08 19.52 4.29
CA GLY A 330 25.75 19.00 4.61
C GLY A 330 24.65 20.05 4.45
N ASN A 331 24.04 20.10 3.26
CA ASN A 331 22.76 20.77 3.03
C ASN A 331 21.65 19.86 3.59
N GLY A 332 21.52 19.81 4.92
CA GLY A 332 20.48 19.06 5.62
C GLY A 332 19.54 19.98 6.39
N VAL A 333 18.26 19.62 6.48
CA VAL A 333 17.27 20.30 7.32
C VAL A 333 17.24 19.64 8.69
N GLU A 334 17.64 20.37 9.73
CA GLU A 334 17.60 19.90 11.12
C GLU A 334 16.17 19.95 11.71
N LEU A 335 15.67 18.80 12.16
CA LEU A 335 14.39 18.58 12.85
C LEU A 335 14.62 18.04 14.27
N GLY A 336 14.90 18.94 15.21
CA GLY A 336 15.30 18.53 16.56
C GLY A 336 16.71 17.96 16.53
N ASP A 337 16.89 16.74 17.04
CA ASP A 337 18.18 16.01 17.04
C ASP A 337 18.39 15.19 15.75
N ILE A 338 17.52 15.33 14.75
CA ILE A 338 17.54 14.56 13.50
C ILE A 338 17.88 15.49 12.35
N GLU A 339 18.89 15.16 11.55
CA GLU A 339 19.20 15.84 10.29
C GLU A 339 18.58 15.08 9.12
N VAL A 340 17.76 15.76 8.31
CA VAL A 340 17.17 15.21 7.08
C VAL A 340 17.90 15.76 5.87
N LEU A 341 18.51 14.89 5.07
CA LEU A 341 19.20 15.29 3.85
C LEU A 341 18.21 15.89 2.82
N GLU A 342 18.60 16.99 2.16
CA GLU A 342 17.75 17.66 1.16
C GLU A 342 17.71 16.98 -0.20
N ARG A 343 18.52 15.93 -0.40
CA ARG A 343 18.65 15.17 -1.65
C ARG A 343 17.98 13.80 -1.52
N GLY A 344 17.49 13.28 -2.64
CA GLY A 344 17.01 11.91 -2.70
C GLY A 344 18.12 10.92 -2.36
N LEU A 345 17.75 9.74 -1.85
CA LEU A 345 18.70 8.67 -1.60
C LEU A 345 19.10 8.02 -2.94
N SER A 346 20.40 7.97 -3.22
CA SER A 346 20.94 7.21 -4.35
C SER A 346 20.96 5.74 -4.01
N VAL A 347 20.32 4.90 -4.83
CA VAL A 347 20.24 3.45 -4.62
C VAL A 347 20.77 2.74 -5.85
N ARG A 348 21.37 1.57 -5.66
CA ARG A 348 21.74 0.67 -6.77
C ARG A 348 20.51 -0.12 -7.22
N GLY A 349 20.33 -0.22 -8.53
CA GLY A 349 19.30 -1.05 -9.14
C GLY A 349 19.93 -2.09 -10.07
N ILE A 350 19.30 -3.26 -10.16
CA ILE A 350 19.62 -4.30 -11.13
C ILE A 350 18.75 -4.03 -12.36
N GLU A 351 19.36 -3.66 -13.48
CA GLU A 351 18.65 -3.51 -14.75
C GLU A 351 18.20 -4.88 -15.29
N LEU A 352 16.95 -4.96 -15.71
CA LEU A 352 16.35 -6.18 -16.27
C LEU A 352 16.39 -6.14 -17.79
N GLN A 353 16.42 -7.32 -18.40
CA GLN A 353 16.33 -7.44 -19.84
C GLN A 353 14.86 -7.47 -20.29
N TYR A 354 14.57 -6.83 -21.41
CA TYR A 354 13.30 -7.05 -22.09
C TYR A 354 13.23 -8.49 -22.60
N PRO A 355 12.15 -9.23 -22.34
CA PRO A 355 12.03 -10.60 -22.83
C PRO A 355 11.89 -10.64 -24.36
N ASP A 356 12.09 -11.82 -24.93
CA ASP A 356 11.69 -12.11 -26.31
C ASP A 356 10.26 -12.65 -26.36
N ILE A 357 9.68 -12.59 -27.55
CA ILE A 357 8.39 -13.18 -27.89
C ILE A 357 8.58 -14.13 -29.07
N GLU A 358 8.14 -15.37 -28.88
CA GLU A 358 8.06 -16.41 -29.90
C GLU A 358 6.63 -16.46 -30.46
N LEU A 359 6.53 -16.57 -31.79
CA LEU A 359 5.31 -16.38 -32.58
C LEU A 359 5.37 -17.25 -33.85
N ILE A 360 4.23 -17.49 -34.49
CA ILE A 360 4.20 -17.96 -35.89
C ILE A 360 4.08 -16.75 -36.81
N ASN A 361 4.98 -16.62 -37.78
CA ASN A 361 4.96 -15.55 -38.76
C ASN A 361 3.85 -15.76 -39.82
N LYS A 362 3.64 -14.79 -40.70
CA LYS A 362 2.66 -14.84 -41.81
C LYS A 362 2.88 -15.96 -42.84
N TYR A 363 4.03 -16.64 -42.79
CA TYR A 363 4.36 -17.77 -43.66
C TYR A 363 4.14 -19.12 -42.97
N GLY A 364 3.69 -19.13 -41.70
CA GLY A 364 3.48 -20.35 -40.93
C GLY A 364 4.75 -20.87 -40.22
N GLU A 365 5.82 -20.08 -40.18
CA GLU A 365 7.10 -20.49 -39.57
C GLU A 365 7.28 -19.88 -38.17
N PRO A 366 7.89 -20.60 -37.22
CA PRO A 366 8.28 -20.05 -35.93
C PRO A 366 9.27 -18.88 -36.07
N MET A 367 9.08 -17.85 -35.25
CA MET A 367 9.92 -16.65 -35.23
C MET A 367 10.05 -16.16 -33.80
N THR A 368 11.25 -15.71 -33.42
CA THR A 368 11.52 -15.08 -32.13
C THR A 368 12.00 -13.65 -32.36
N GLU A 369 11.36 -12.68 -31.71
CA GLU A 369 11.71 -11.26 -31.79
C GLU A 369 11.73 -10.62 -30.40
N GLY A 370 12.43 -9.49 -30.25
CA GLY A 370 12.39 -8.70 -29.02
C GLY A 370 11.00 -8.09 -28.80
N ILE A 371 10.48 -8.15 -27.55
CA ILE A 371 9.14 -7.64 -27.21
C ILE A 371 8.94 -6.14 -27.50
N ARG A 372 10.03 -5.38 -27.62
CA ARG A 372 10.00 -3.94 -27.95
C ARG A 372 9.87 -3.67 -29.45
N THR A 373 10.42 -4.56 -30.26
CA THR A 373 10.58 -4.38 -31.71
C THR A 373 9.55 -5.15 -32.51
N PHE A 374 8.87 -6.13 -31.91
CA PHE A 374 7.95 -6.97 -32.65
C PHE A 374 6.77 -6.19 -33.25
N GLN A 375 6.35 -6.63 -34.43
CA GLN A 375 5.20 -6.07 -35.13
C GLN A 375 4.09 -7.11 -35.20
N TRP A 376 3.01 -6.90 -34.43
CA TRP A 376 1.92 -7.86 -34.33
C TRP A 376 1.33 -8.24 -35.69
N LYS A 377 1.27 -7.30 -36.65
CA LYS A 377 0.78 -7.56 -38.02
C LYS A 377 1.53 -8.67 -38.78
N ASN A 378 2.74 -9.03 -38.36
CA ASN A 378 3.55 -10.09 -38.99
C ASN A 378 3.20 -11.50 -38.50
N VAL A 379 2.32 -11.63 -37.51
CA VAL A 379 1.88 -12.92 -36.96
C VAL A 379 0.81 -13.55 -37.85
N GLY A 380 0.97 -14.84 -38.16
CA GLY A 380 0.12 -15.58 -39.09
C GLY A 380 -0.29 -16.96 -38.61
N GLY A 381 -0.33 -17.19 -37.30
CA GLY A 381 -0.78 -18.46 -36.78
C GLY A 381 -0.71 -18.53 -35.27
N PHE A 382 -0.78 -19.75 -34.77
CA PHE A 382 -0.74 -20.08 -33.36
C PHE A 382 0.43 -21.03 -33.10
N LEU A 383 1.03 -20.89 -31.93
CA LEU A 383 2.01 -21.85 -31.45
C LEU A 383 1.32 -23.17 -31.08
N GLY A 384 2.08 -24.25 -31.09
CA GLY A 384 1.61 -25.59 -30.69
C GLY A 384 1.05 -26.44 -31.82
N GLU A 385 0.94 -27.73 -31.55
CA GLU A 385 0.59 -28.76 -32.56
C GLU A 385 -0.91 -28.81 -32.87
N SER A 386 -1.76 -28.27 -31.99
CA SER A 386 -3.22 -28.34 -32.13
C SER A 386 -3.86 -26.95 -32.16
N VAL A 387 -4.45 -26.58 -33.29
CA VAL A 387 -5.23 -25.35 -33.47
C VAL A 387 -6.72 -25.67 -33.28
N THR A 388 -7.40 -24.88 -32.45
CA THR A 388 -8.85 -24.95 -32.26
C THR A 388 -9.53 -23.99 -33.22
N ASN A 389 -10.29 -24.52 -34.19
CA ASN A 389 -11.07 -23.73 -35.14
C ASN A 389 -12.31 -23.10 -34.50
N LEU A 390 -12.77 -21.98 -35.09
CA LEU A 390 -13.98 -21.28 -34.68
C LEU A 390 -15.13 -21.65 -35.65
N THR A 391 -15.77 -22.79 -35.41
CA THR A 391 -16.78 -23.35 -36.32
C THR A 391 -18.21 -23.20 -35.79
N ARG A 392 -18.42 -23.44 -34.49
CA ARG A 392 -19.74 -23.33 -33.85
C ARG A 392 -19.80 -22.10 -32.98
N TRP A 393 -20.16 -20.95 -33.55
CA TRP A 393 -20.29 -19.72 -32.79
C TRP A 393 -21.43 -18.84 -33.28
N ALA A 394 -21.85 -17.90 -32.43
CA ALA A 394 -22.94 -16.99 -32.75
C ALA A 394 -22.63 -15.55 -32.37
N ILE A 395 -23.28 -14.62 -33.07
CA ILE A 395 -23.41 -13.22 -32.65
C ILE A 395 -24.81 -13.06 -32.05
N VAL A 396 -24.86 -12.62 -30.79
CA VAL A 396 -26.09 -12.37 -30.04
C VAL A 396 -26.29 -10.86 -29.91
N GLY A 397 -27.48 -10.38 -30.27
CA GLY A 397 -27.82 -8.96 -30.18
C GLY A 397 -29.21 -8.72 -29.62
N ASP A 398 -29.49 -7.48 -29.24
CA ASP A 398 -30.78 -7.08 -28.69
C ASP A 398 -31.81 -6.89 -29.81
N SER A 399 -32.90 -7.67 -29.79
CA SER A 399 -33.98 -7.58 -30.78
C SER A 399 -34.75 -6.27 -30.69
N SER A 400 -34.71 -5.60 -29.53
CA SER A 400 -35.37 -4.31 -29.31
C SER A 400 -34.56 -3.11 -29.79
N ASP A 401 -33.28 -3.30 -30.13
CA ASP A 401 -32.39 -2.22 -30.56
C ASP A 401 -32.25 -2.15 -32.08
N ARG A 402 -32.70 -1.02 -32.65
CA ARG A 402 -32.64 -0.73 -34.09
C ARG A 402 -31.24 -0.75 -34.69
N TYR A 403 -30.18 -0.64 -33.89
CA TYR A 403 -28.80 -0.65 -34.37
C TYR A 403 -28.17 -2.04 -34.38
N THR A 404 -28.85 -3.05 -33.83
CA THR A 404 -28.28 -4.40 -33.68
C THR A 404 -27.90 -5.03 -35.01
N GLU A 405 -28.77 -4.99 -36.02
CA GLU A 405 -28.49 -5.59 -37.34
C GLU A 405 -27.22 -5.00 -37.97
N GLN A 406 -27.10 -3.67 -37.98
CA GLN A 406 -25.90 -3.00 -38.48
C GLN A 406 -24.64 -3.41 -37.69
N CYS A 407 -24.75 -3.57 -36.37
CA CYS A 407 -23.63 -4.01 -35.53
C CYS A 407 -23.21 -5.45 -35.86
N VAL A 408 -24.16 -6.34 -36.13
CA VAL A 408 -23.91 -7.73 -36.55
C VAL A 408 -23.16 -7.75 -37.88
N ASP A 409 -23.64 -7.01 -38.88
CA ASP A 409 -23.01 -6.94 -40.21
C ASP A 409 -21.58 -6.40 -40.13
N ASN A 410 -21.39 -5.32 -39.37
CA ASN A 410 -20.08 -4.73 -39.14
C ASN A 410 -19.12 -5.73 -38.47
N LEU A 411 -19.59 -6.46 -37.46
CA LEU A 411 -18.79 -7.46 -36.76
C LEU A 411 -18.37 -8.61 -37.68
N TRP A 412 -19.31 -9.15 -38.47
CA TRP A 412 -18.99 -10.23 -39.41
C TRP A 412 -18.00 -9.76 -40.48
N LYS A 413 -18.21 -8.57 -41.04
CA LYS A 413 -17.28 -7.97 -41.99
C LYS A 413 -15.89 -7.79 -41.38
N CYS A 414 -15.81 -7.23 -40.16
CA CYS A 414 -14.54 -7.08 -39.45
C CYS A 414 -13.85 -8.43 -39.21
N CYS A 415 -14.61 -9.46 -38.82
CA CYS A 415 -14.11 -10.80 -38.56
C CYS A 415 -13.48 -11.41 -39.83
N SER A 416 -14.25 -11.43 -40.92
CA SER A 416 -13.80 -11.96 -42.22
C SER A 416 -12.56 -11.23 -42.72
N ASP A 417 -12.56 -9.90 -42.67
CA ASP A 417 -11.41 -9.08 -43.04
C ASP A 417 -10.20 -9.36 -42.15
N TYR A 418 -10.40 -9.48 -40.83
CA TYR A 418 -9.34 -9.73 -39.86
C TYR A 418 -8.63 -11.05 -40.18
N PHE A 419 -9.36 -12.16 -40.19
CA PHE A 419 -8.75 -13.48 -40.40
C PHE A 419 -8.17 -13.64 -41.80
N SER A 420 -8.79 -13.05 -42.83
CA SER A 420 -8.25 -13.06 -44.20
C SER A 420 -6.92 -12.30 -44.31
N ARG A 421 -6.81 -11.12 -43.69
CA ARG A 421 -5.57 -10.31 -43.70
C ARG A 421 -4.46 -10.93 -42.87
N ARG A 422 -4.81 -11.65 -41.81
CA ARG A 422 -3.83 -12.29 -40.92
C ARG A 422 -3.22 -13.56 -41.52
N GLY A 423 -3.93 -14.20 -42.47
CA GLY A 423 -3.41 -15.36 -43.19
C GLY A 423 -3.11 -16.54 -42.27
N PHE A 424 -3.97 -16.79 -41.28
CA PHE A 424 -3.75 -17.87 -40.32
C PHE A 424 -3.66 -19.23 -41.02
N VAL A 425 -2.47 -19.83 -40.98
CA VAL A 425 -2.24 -21.16 -41.55
C VAL A 425 -2.99 -22.19 -40.70
N ASN A 426 -3.77 -23.07 -41.34
CA ASN A 426 -4.53 -24.15 -40.69
C ASN A 426 -5.58 -23.71 -39.65
N PHE A 427 -6.11 -22.49 -39.76
CA PHE A 427 -7.23 -22.02 -38.93
C PHE A 427 -8.45 -21.67 -39.77
N VAL A 428 -9.60 -22.20 -39.35
CA VAL A 428 -10.87 -22.00 -40.03
C VAL A 428 -11.84 -21.24 -39.13
N VAL A 429 -12.49 -20.23 -39.71
CA VAL A 429 -13.61 -19.50 -39.11
C VAL A 429 -14.84 -19.70 -40.00
N GLU A 430 -15.88 -20.31 -39.45
CA GLU A 430 -17.16 -20.43 -40.14
C GLU A 430 -18.04 -19.19 -39.91
N GLN A 431 -19.05 -19.01 -40.76
CA GLN A 431 -20.00 -17.92 -40.61
C GLN A 431 -20.78 -18.07 -39.28
N PRO A 432 -20.89 -17.00 -38.47
CA PRO A 432 -21.61 -17.08 -37.20
C PRO A 432 -23.10 -17.24 -37.43
N THR A 433 -23.76 -17.97 -36.53
CA THR A 433 -25.22 -17.87 -36.41
C THR A 433 -25.60 -16.52 -35.79
N VAL A 434 -26.65 -15.87 -36.28
CA VAL A 434 -27.17 -14.64 -35.67
C VAL A 434 -28.37 -15.01 -34.78
N ILE A 435 -28.36 -14.55 -33.53
CA ILE A 435 -29.44 -14.79 -32.57
C ILE A 435 -29.86 -13.43 -31.98
N LEU A 436 -31.09 -13.02 -32.25
CA LEU A 436 -31.67 -11.81 -31.68
C LEU A 436 -32.50 -12.20 -30.46
N ILE A 437 -32.26 -11.52 -29.34
CA ILE A 437 -32.91 -11.78 -28.06
C ILE A 437 -33.43 -10.47 -27.48
N ASP A 438 -34.62 -10.48 -26.90
CA ASP A 438 -35.11 -9.33 -26.14
C ASP A 438 -34.33 -9.19 -24.81
N TYR A 439 -33.47 -8.17 -24.72
CA TYR A 439 -32.70 -7.90 -23.49
C TYR A 439 -33.56 -7.34 -22.37
N THR A 440 -34.83 -7.02 -22.63
CA THR A 440 -35.77 -6.56 -21.61
C THR A 440 -36.49 -7.72 -20.91
N ASP A 441 -36.39 -8.97 -21.40
CA ASP A 441 -37.00 -10.13 -20.72
C ASP A 441 -36.26 -10.46 -19.41
N PRO A 442 -36.87 -10.20 -18.24
CA PRO A 442 -36.22 -10.44 -16.96
C PRO A 442 -36.04 -11.93 -16.65
N ARG A 443 -36.73 -12.82 -17.39
CA ARG A 443 -36.68 -14.27 -17.18
C ARG A 443 -35.59 -14.95 -17.99
N MET A 444 -34.87 -14.21 -18.85
CA MET A 444 -33.85 -14.76 -19.74
C MET A 444 -34.37 -15.96 -20.56
N SER A 445 -35.66 -15.99 -20.90
CA SER A 445 -36.33 -17.17 -21.43
C SER A 445 -35.83 -17.52 -22.83
N GLU A 446 -35.56 -16.50 -23.64
CA GLU A 446 -35.01 -16.61 -24.98
C GLU A 446 -33.54 -17.06 -25.00
N TRP A 447 -32.78 -16.84 -23.92
CA TRP A 447 -31.37 -17.27 -23.82
C TRP A 447 -31.21 -18.80 -23.85
N LYS A 448 -32.28 -19.56 -23.55
CA LYS A 448 -32.30 -21.02 -23.73
C LYS A 448 -32.00 -21.42 -25.18
N GLN A 449 -32.41 -20.60 -26.16
CA GLN A 449 -32.15 -20.86 -27.57
C GLN A 449 -30.65 -20.86 -27.88
N VAL A 450 -29.86 -20.06 -27.14
CA VAL A 450 -28.39 -20.02 -27.29
C VAL A 450 -27.77 -21.35 -26.86
N LEU A 451 -28.18 -21.90 -25.71
CA LEU A 451 -27.69 -23.18 -25.20
C LEU A 451 -28.06 -24.34 -26.14
N GLN A 452 -29.29 -24.34 -26.67
CA GLN A 452 -29.76 -25.37 -27.61
C GLN A 452 -28.90 -25.50 -28.89
N LYS A 453 -28.14 -24.45 -29.25
CA LYS A 453 -27.26 -24.45 -30.43
C LYS A 453 -25.90 -25.11 -30.17
N LYS A 454 -25.55 -25.47 -28.93
CA LYS A 454 -24.30 -26.17 -28.56
C LYS A 454 -23.04 -25.47 -29.10
N LEU A 455 -23.00 -24.16 -28.90
CA LEU A 455 -21.96 -23.28 -29.42
C LEU A 455 -20.66 -23.42 -28.61
N GLN A 456 -19.52 -23.29 -29.28
CA GLN A 456 -18.21 -23.11 -28.64
C GLN A 456 -18.11 -21.73 -27.98
N LEU A 457 -18.61 -20.70 -28.67
CA LEU A 457 -18.49 -19.31 -28.25
C LEU A 457 -19.68 -18.46 -28.72
N VAL A 458 -20.04 -17.46 -27.92
CA VAL A 458 -20.95 -16.38 -28.31
C VAL A 458 -20.28 -15.02 -28.21
N MET A 459 -20.46 -14.20 -29.25
CA MET A 459 -20.16 -12.78 -29.24
C MET A 459 -21.43 -12.00 -28.93
N ILE A 460 -21.47 -11.29 -27.78
CA ILE A 460 -22.65 -10.57 -27.31
C ILE A 460 -22.44 -9.08 -27.56
N ILE A 461 -23.33 -8.48 -28.36
CA ILE A 461 -23.39 -7.04 -28.59
C ILE A 461 -24.10 -6.38 -27.41
N LEU A 462 -23.41 -5.50 -26.70
CA LEU A 462 -23.93 -4.79 -25.55
C LEU A 462 -24.18 -3.32 -25.89
N SER A 463 -25.27 -2.76 -25.37
CA SER A 463 -25.46 -1.31 -25.35
C SER A 463 -24.35 -0.63 -24.54
N ASP A 464 -24.03 0.61 -24.88
CA ASP A 464 -22.96 1.39 -24.24
C ASP A 464 -23.32 1.88 -22.82
N ASP A 465 -24.54 1.61 -22.36
CA ASP A 465 -25.10 2.08 -21.10
C ASP A 465 -25.12 0.99 -20.00
N MET A 466 -25.81 1.30 -18.89
CA MET A 466 -25.94 0.36 -17.77
C MET A 466 -26.70 -0.92 -18.12
N LYS A 467 -27.59 -0.88 -19.14
CA LYS A 467 -28.32 -2.08 -19.61
C LYS A 467 -27.32 -3.12 -20.12
N GLY A 468 -26.32 -2.70 -20.91
CA GLY A 468 -25.29 -3.60 -21.43
C GLY A 468 -24.46 -4.26 -20.32
N SER A 469 -24.09 -3.49 -19.29
CA SER A 469 -23.36 -4.03 -18.13
C SER A 469 -24.17 -5.06 -17.35
N PHE A 470 -25.47 -4.81 -17.14
CA PHE A 470 -26.38 -5.77 -16.51
C PHE A 470 -26.53 -7.04 -17.36
N MET A 471 -26.74 -6.88 -18.68
CA MET A 471 -26.89 -8.01 -19.59
C MET A 471 -25.64 -8.89 -19.67
N LYS A 472 -24.45 -8.29 -19.62
CA LYS A 472 -23.19 -9.04 -19.51
C LYS A 472 -23.17 -9.95 -18.28
N GLN A 473 -23.58 -9.43 -17.12
CA GLN A 473 -23.58 -10.19 -15.87
C GLN A 473 -24.58 -11.36 -15.95
N GLN A 474 -25.80 -11.10 -16.42
CA GLN A 474 -26.85 -12.12 -16.57
C GLN A 474 -26.47 -13.19 -17.59
N ALA A 475 -25.97 -12.80 -18.77
CA ALA A 475 -25.55 -13.74 -19.81
C ALA A 475 -24.37 -14.61 -19.33
N THR A 476 -23.41 -14.04 -18.62
CA THR A 476 -22.28 -14.80 -18.05
C THR A 476 -22.77 -15.85 -17.07
N ARG A 477 -23.66 -15.48 -16.15
CA ARG A 477 -24.26 -16.39 -15.19
C ARG A 477 -25.09 -17.48 -15.88
N PHE A 478 -25.88 -17.12 -16.88
CA PHE A 478 -26.75 -18.06 -17.57
C PHE A 478 -25.99 -19.08 -18.43
N LEU A 479 -25.04 -18.62 -19.24
CA LEU A 479 -24.38 -19.45 -20.25
C LEU A 479 -23.14 -20.21 -19.75
N GLN A 480 -22.60 -19.87 -18.57
CA GLN A 480 -21.37 -20.49 -18.04
C GLN A 480 -21.55 -21.21 -16.70
N SER A 481 -22.71 -21.07 -16.05
CA SER A 481 -22.99 -21.77 -14.80
C SER A 481 -23.16 -23.27 -15.00
N GLN A 482 -23.20 -24.01 -13.90
CA GLN A 482 -23.43 -25.44 -13.87
C GLN A 482 -24.77 -25.83 -14.53
N ASN A 483 -25.77 -24.94 -14.48
CA ASN A 483 -27.08 -25.17 -15.11
C ASN A 483 -27.02 -25.25 -16.63
N ALA A 484 -26.02 -24.62 -17.26
CA ALA A 484 -25.80 -24.74 -18.69
C ALA A 484 -25.26 -26.12 -19.09
N GLY A 485 -24.79 -26.93 -18.14
CA GLY A 485 -24.39 -28.32 -18.39
C GLY A 485 -23.36 -28.45 -19.51
N GLU A 486 -23.57 -29.41 -20.41
CA GLU A 486 -22.72 -29.64 -21.58
C GLU A 486 -22.89 -28.61 -22.70
N ASP A 487 -23.97 -27.82 -22.63
CA ASP A 487 -24.32 -26.80 -23.62
C ASP A 487 -23.68 -25.43 -23.30
N ALA A 488 -22.89 -25.34 -22.22
CA ALA A 488 -22.20 -24.13 -21.81
C ALA A 488 -21.18 -23.66 -22.85
N CYS A 489 -21.07 -22.34 -23.04
CA CYS A 489 -20.23 -21.75 -24.08
C CYS A 489 -19.35 -20.59 -23.58
N LEU A 490 -18.27 -20.32 -24.31
CA LEU A 490 -17.41 -19.17 -24.06
C LEU A 490 -18.14 -17.89 -24.44
N ILE A 491 -17.86 -16.79 -23.73
CA ILE A 491 -18.46 -15.48 -24.01
C ILE A 491 -17.37 -14.47 -24.35
N GLN A 492 -17.63 -13.70 -25.41
CA GLN A 492 -16.96 -12.45 -25.70
C GLN A 492 -18.00 -11.34 -25.81
N CYS A 493 -17.89 -10.30 -25.00
CA CYS A 493 -18.78 -9.15 -25.11
C CYS A 493 -18.10 -8.04 -25.92
N ILE A 494 -18.88 -7.29 -26.68
CA ILE A 494 -18.42 -6.11 -27.39
C ILE A 494 -19.50 -5.03 -27.32
N ASN A 495 -19.08 -3.79 -27.08
CA ASN A 495 -20.00 -2.67 -27.06
C ASN A 495 -20.41 -2.27 -28.48
N GLN A 496 -21.64 -1.79 -28.65
CA GLN A 496 -22.15 -1.27 -29.93
C GLN A 496 -21.26 -0.18 -30.52
N SER A 497 -20.78 0.77 -29.72
CA SER A 497 -19.81 1.77 -30.19
C SER A 497 -18.53 1.16 -30.78
N THR A 498 -18.08 0.02 -30.25
CA THR A 498 -16.84 -0.63 -30.67
C THR A 498 -17.02 -1.35 -32.01
N THR A 499 -18.21 -1.90 -32.31
CA THR A 499 -18.48 -2.55 -33.61
C THR A 499 -18.32 -1.61 -34.80
N ARG A 500 -18.42 -0.29 -34.57
CA ARG A 500 -18.23 0.76 -35.59
C ARG A 500 -16.77 1.15 -35.80
N ASN A 501 -15.85 0.64 -34.97
CA ASN A 501 -14.42 0.92 -35.04
C ASN A 501 -13.63 -0.36 -35.35
N PHE A 502 -13.34 -0.56 -36.64
CA PHE A 502 -12.62 -1.74 -37.15
C PHE A 502 -11.30 -2.01 -36.39
N SER A 503 -10.53 -0.98 -36.08
CA SER A 503 -9.26 -1.15 -35.36
C SER A 503 -9.47 -1.63 -33.91
N ALA A 504 -10.53 -1.16 -33.25
CA ALA A 504 -10.86 -1.57 -31.88
C ALA A 504 -11.46 -3.00 -31.85
N THR A 505 -12.24 -3.37 -32.88
CA THR A 505 -12.79 -4.72 -33.01
C THR A 505 -11.71 -5.78 -33.18
N ASN A 506 -10.61 -5.51 -33.88
CA ASN A 506 -9.56 -6.50 -34.15
C ASN A 506 -9.01 -7.19 -32.88
N GLY A 507 -8.74 -6.42 -31.81
CA GLY A 507 -8.26 -7.00 -30.54
C GLY A 507 -9.25 -7.97 -29.90
N THR A 508 -10.55 -7.83 -30.21
CA THR A 508 -11.59 -8.75 -29.73
C THR A 508 -11.45 -10.15 -30.35
N PHE A 509 -10.95 -10.26 -31.59
CA PHE A 509 -10.75 -11.56 -32.24
C PHE A 509 -9.51 -12.28 -31.70
N ASP A 510 -8.47 -11.54 -31.28
CA ASP A 510 -7.34 -12.11 -30.53
C ASP A 510 -7.81 -12.65 -29.17
N ASP A 511 -8.65 -11.90 -28.45
CA ASP A 511 -9.29 -12.37 -27.21
C ASP A 511 -10.09 -13.66 -27.43
N VAL A 512 -10.83 -13.75 -28.55
CA VAL A 512 -11.59 -14.96 -28.95
C VAL A 512 -10.64 -16.13 -29.17
N CYS A 513 -9.58 -15.96 -29.95
CA CYS A 513 -8.59 -17.01 -30.22
C CYS A 513 -7.94 -17.53 -28.92
N ALA A 514 -7.59 -16.63 -28.01
CA ALA A 514 -7.04 -17.00 -26.71
C ALA A 514 -8.06 -17.76 -25.85
N LYS A 515 -9.33 -17.37 -25.90
CA LYS A 515 -10.41 -17.99 -25.13
C LYS A 515 -10.76 -19.40 -25.58
N ILE A 516 -10.77 -19.65 -26.89
CA ILE A 516 -11.02 -20.99 -27.45
C ILE A 516 -9.82 -21.93 -27.26
N GLY A 517 -8.68 -21.38 -26.82
CA GLY A 517 -7.53 -22.16 -26.36
C GLY A 517 -6.39 -22.26 -27.37
N ASN A 518 -6.28 -21.33 -28.32
CA ASN A 518 -5.10 -21.24 -29.16
C ASN A 518 -3.95 -20.57 -28.40
N ASP A 519 -2.70 -20.95 -28.70
CA ASP A 519 -1.50 -20.38 -28.10
C ASP A 519 -0.99 -19.24 -29.00
N LEU A 520 -1.26 -17.99 -28.63
CA LEU A 520 -0.98 -16.85 -29.52
C LEU A 520 0.51 -16.51 -29.60
N PHE A 521 1.23 -16.73 -28.50
CA PHE A 521 2.64 -16.39 -28.35
C PHE A 521 3.26 -17.11 -27.16
N GLN A 522 4.58 -17.12 -27.08
CA GLN A 522 5.32 -17.55 -25.89
C GLN A 522 6.35 -16.49 -25.52
N ILE A 523 6.39 -16.09 -24.26
CA ILE A 523 7.41 -15.19 -23.73
C ILE A 523 8.66 -16.00 -23.41
N LYS A 524 9.82 -15.57 -23.90
CA LYS A 524 11.12 -16.10 -23.48
C LYS A 524 11.75 -15.12 -22.50
N PRO A 525 11.88 -15.48 -21.22
CA PRO A 525 12.21 -14.52 -20.17
C PRO A 525 13.63 -13.96 -20.25
N ARG A 526 14.54 -14.55 -21.03
CA ARG A 526 15.99 -14.23 -21.03
C ARG A 526 16.58 -14.24 -19.62
N LEU A 527 16.41 -15.37 -18.91
CA LEU A 527 17.02 -15.56 -17.59
C LEU A 527 18.54 -15.38 -17.69
N PHE A 528 19.13 -14.65 -16.75
CA PHE A 528 20.56 -14.32 -16.76
C PHE A 528 21.42 -15.58 -16.71
N HIS A 529 20.93 -16.64 -16.07
CA HIS A 529 21.64 -17.91 -15.91
C HIS A 529 20.88 -19.10 -16.52
N GLY A 530 20.05 -18.84 -17.53
CA GLY A 530 19.22 -19.86 -18.18
C GLY A 530 18.29 -20.56 -17.19
N ASP A 531 18.04 -21.85 -17.39
CA ASP A 531 17.09 -22.62 -16.56
C ASP A 531 17.72 -23.17 -15.26
N LYS A 532 18.94 -22.74 -14.90
CA LYS A 532 19.68 -23.25 -13.74
C LYS A 532 18.92 -23.07 -12.42
N TYR A 533 18.38 -21.88 -12.19
CA TYR A 533 17.68 -21.54 -10.96
C TYR A 533 16.15 -21.60 -11.11
N ILE A 534 15.64 -21.25 -12.29
CA ILE A 534 14.21 -21.30 -12.61
C ILE A 534 14.02 -21.97 -13.96
N ASP A 535 13.67 -23.24 -13.93
CA ASP A 535 13.19 -23.98 -15.09
C ASP A 535 11.72 -23.61 -15.34
N CYS A 536 11.45 -22.88 -16.42
CA CYS A 536 10.12 -22.38 -16.77
C CYS A 536 9.11 -23.51 -17.07
N ASP A 537 9.59 -24.64 -17.60
CA ASP A 537 8.72 -25.78 -17.97
C ASP A 537 8.37 -26.65 -16.75
N LYS A 538 9.16 -26.54 -15.67
CA LYS A 538 8.92 -27.25 -14.40
C LYS A 538 8.42 -26.33 -13.28
N THR A 539 7.97 -25.12 -13.61
CA THR A 539 7.49 -24.12 -12.66
C THR A 539 6.07 -23.67 -12.98
N TRP A 540 5.14 -23.95 -12.06
CA TRP A 540 3.80 -23.37 -12.13
C TRP A 540 3.75 -22.03 -11.42
N THR A 541 2.79 -21.18 -11.80
CA THR A 541 2.56 -19.91 -11.11
C THR A 541 1.13 -19.82 -10.62
N VAL A 542 0.95 -19.17 -9.46
CA VAL A 542 -0.35 -18.95 -8.84
C VAL A 542 -0.53 -17.47 -8.54
N GLY A 543 -1.68 -16.90 -8.85
CA GLY A 543 -2.08 -15.57 -8.45
C GLY A 543 -3.27 -15.64 -7.51
N ILE A 544 -3.21 -14.96 -6.37
CA ILE A 544 -4.28 -14.89 -5.37
C ILE A 544 -4.63 -13.43 -5.14
N GLU A 545 -5.88 -13.04 -5.39
CA GLU A 545 -6.34 -11.66 -5.24
C GLU A 545 -7.71 -11.61 -4.55
N LEU A 546 -7.95 -10.53 -3.81
CA LEU A 546 -9.23 -10.26 -3.16
C LEU A 546 -9.99 -9.15 -3.88
N SER A 547 -11.31 -9.30 -3.97
CA SER A 547 -12.22 -8.24 -4.39
C SER A 547 -13.23 -7.95 -3.28
N HIS A 548 -13.32 -6.69 -2.89
CA HIS A 548 -14.32 -6.21 -1.94
C HIS A 548 -15.39 -5.44 -2.69
N VAL A 549 -16.54 -6.08 -2.90
CA VAL A 549 -17.71 -5.43 -3.48
C VAL A 549 -18.63 -4.95 -2.35
N ARG A 550 -19.03 -3.68 -2.40
CA ARG A 550 -19.88 -3.09 -1.37
C ARG A 550 -21.22 -3.81 -1.31
N GLY A 551 -21.67 -4.16 -0.11
CA GLY A 551 -22.93 -4.88 0.10
C GLY A 551 -22.84 -6.39 -0.16
N ASN A 552 -21.78 -6.85 -0.82
CA ASN A 552 -21.54 -8.25 -1.15
C ASN A 552 -20.45 -8.86 -0.24
N PRO A 553 -20.39 -10.21 -0.14
CA PRO A 553 -19.23 -10.89 0.43
C PRO A 553 -17.96 -10.51 -0.33
N SER A 554 -16.82 -10.56 0.37
CA SER A 554 -15.53 -10.43 -0.31
C SER A 554 -15.20 -11.72 -1.05
N ILE A 555 -14.52 -11.61 -2.18
CA ILE A 555 -14.19 -12.78 -3.00
C ILE A 555 -12.70 -12.95 -3.01
N ALA A 556 -12.25 -14.12 -2.57
CA ALA A 556 -10.93 -14.61 -2.86
C ALA A 556 -10.93 -15.36 -4.19
N MET A 557 -10.06 -14.95 -5.11
CA MET A 557 -9.87 -15.62 -6.40
C MET A 557 -8.45 -16.13 -6.50
N LEU A 558 -8.32 -17.42 -6.81
CA LEU A 558 -7.07 -18.08 -7.12
C LEU A 558 -7.03 -18.41 -8.62
N CYS A 559 -5.92 -18.05 -9.27
CA CYS A 559 -5.58 -18.43 -10.63
C CYS A 559 -4.30 -19.26 -10.61
N LEU A 560 -4.36 -20.54 -11.00
CA LEU A 560 -3.20 -21.39 -11.25
C LEU A 560 -2.94 -21.41 -12.75
N ASN A 561 -1.70 -21.13 -13.18
CA ASN A 561 -1.27 -21.32 -14.57
C ASN A 561 -0.11 -22.32 -14.64
N ILE A 562 -0.32 -23.39 -15.42
CA ILE A 562 0.64 -24.49 -15.55
C ILE A 562 1.67 -24.30 -16.67
N LYS A 563 1.45 -23.33 -17.57
CA LYS A 563 2.38 -22.91 -18.62
C LYS A 563 2.41 -21.38 -18.69
N PRO A 564 3.00 -20.73 -17.68
CA PRO A 564 2.80 -19.30 -17.43
C PRO A 564 3.42 -18.37 -18.48
N MET A 565 4.31 -18.88 -19.31
CA MET A 565 4.93 -18.13 -20.41
C MET A 565 4.14 -18.18 -21.73
N ILE A 566 3.07 -18.98 -21.81
CA ILE A 566 2.26 -19.08 -23.04
C ILE A 566 1.08 -18.11 -22.98
N GLY A 567 0.92 -17.32 -24.05
CA GLY A 567 -0.15 -16.36 -24.28
C GLY A 567 -1.48 -17.04 -24.63
N THR A 568 -2.12 -17.64 -23.64
CA THR A 568 -3.45 -18.25 -23.73
C THR A 568 -4.08 -18.38 -22.35
N ILE A 569 -5.37 -18.68 -22.28
CA ILE A 569 -6.04 -19.01 -21.01
C ILE A 569 -6.32 -20.51 -20.83
N GLN A 570 -6.02 -21.38 -21.80
CA GLN A 570 -6.32 -22.82 -21.67
C GLN A 570 -5.53 -23.51 -20.55
N TYR A 571 -4.35 -23.00 -20.21
CA TYR A 571 -3.50 -23.52 -19.13
C TYR A 571 -3.82 -22.90 -17.76
N SER A 572 -4.86 -22.05 -17.67
CA SER A 572 -5.27 -21.36 -16.45
C SER A 572 -6.49 -22.01 -15.80
N PHE A 573 -6.38 -22.30 -14.50
CA PHE A 573 -7.42 -22.89 -13.67
C PHE A 573 -7.80 -21.90 -12.57
N PHE A 574 -9.10 -21.76 -12.32
CA PHE A 574 -9.63 -20.76 -11.41
C PHE A 574 -10.46 -21.37 -10.29
N SER A 575 -10.34 -20.81 -9.10
CA SER A 575 -11.21 -21.13 -7.97
C SER A 575 -11.52 -19.87 -7.17
N ALA A 576 -12.77 -19.76 -6.73
CA ALA A 576 -13.29 -18.64 -5.95
C ALA A 576 -13.72 -19.10 -4.56
N HIS A 577 -13.61 -18.24 -3.56
CA HIS A 577 -14.13 -18.50 -2.22
C HIS A 577 -14.80 -17.22 -1.70
N LEU A 578 -16.02 -17.36 -1.20
CA LEU A 578 -16.76 -16.26 -0.59
C LEU A 578 -16.30 -16.09 0.86
N MET A 579 -15.95 -14.86 1.20
CA MET A 579 -15.46 -14.48 2.52
C MET A 579 -16.40 -13.47 3.17
N PRO A 580 -16.39 -13.39 4.51
CA PRO A 580 -16.98 -12.25 5.20
C PRO A 580 -16.48 -10.93 4.62
N SER A 581 -17.38 -9.95 4.53
CA SER A 581 -17.07 -8.67 3.90
C SER A 581 -15.88 -7.98 4.57
N ARG A 582 -14.96 -7.45 3.76
CA ARG A 582 -13.77 -6.67 4.17
C ARG A 582 -12.75 -7.44 5.03
N LYS A 583 -12.70 -8.77 4.93
CA LYS A 583 -11.57 -9.53 5.46
C LYS A 583 -10.45 -9.64 4.43
N ASP A 584 -9.23 -9.34 4.85
CA ASP A 584 -8.05 -9.27 3.96
C ASP A 584 -7.19 -10.55 3.98
N VAL A 585 -7.46 -11.48 4.90
CA VAL A 585 -6.79 -12.78 5.02
C VAL A 585 -7.82 -13.88 4.83
N ILE A 586 -7.50 -14.82 3.94
CA ILE A 586 -8.33 -15.99 3.63
C ILE A 586 -8.24 -16.96 4.80
N SER A 587 -9.37 -17.56 5.20
CA SER A 587 -9.36 -18.57 6.27
C SER A 587 -8.54 -19.80 5.86
N TYR A 588 -8.04 -20.54 6.85
CA TYR A 588 -7.29 -21.78 6.63
C TYR A 588 -8.07 -22.78 5.75
N GLU A 589 -9.31 -23.09 6.12
CA GLU A 589 -10.20 -23.95 5.35
C GLU A 589 -10.50 -23.40 3.95
N GLY A 590 -10.74 -22.09 3.83
CA GLY A 590 -11.02 -21.44 2.55
C GLY A 590 -9.85 -21.57 1.59
N MET A 591 -8.62 -21.40 2.09
CA MET A 591 -7.42 -21.56 1.28
C MET A 591 -7.18 -23.03 0.88
N ILE A 592 -7.42 -23.99 1.79
CA ILE A 592 -7.37 -25.42 1.43
C ILE A 592 -8.35 -25.71 0.29
N GLY A 593 -9.60 -25.26 0.43
CA GLY A 593 -10.64 -25.44 -0.58
C GLY A 593 -10.25 -24.84 -1.93
N LEU A 594 -9.75 -23.59 -1.95
CA LEU A 594 -9.28 -22.93 -3.17
C LEU A 594 -8.19 -23.73 -3.88
N PHE A 595 -7.13 -24.12 -3.14
CA PHE A 595 -5.96 -24.74 -3.72
C PHE A 595 -6.23 -26.19 -4.16
N LEU A 596 -6.91 -26.97 -3.32
CA LEU A 596 -7.28 -28.36 -3.64
C LEU A 596 -8.21 -28.41 -4.87
N THR A 597 -9.11 -27.44 -4.99
CA THR A 597 -10.01 -27.32 -6.14
C THR A 597 -9.25 -27.11 -7.46
N VAL A 598 -8.29 -26.18 -7.51
CA VAL A 598 -7.50 -25.97 -8.75
C VAL A 598 -6.58 -27.14 -9.07
N LEU A 599 -6.01 -27.82 -8.06
CA LEU A 599 -5.18 -29.01 -8.28
C LEU A 599 -6.00 -30.15 -8.89
N ASN A 600 -7.19 -30.43 -8.36
CA ASN A 600 -8.07 -31.47 -8.91
C ASN A 600 -8.53 -31.15 -10.34
N ASN A 601 -8.92 -29.89 -10.60
CA ASN A 601 -9.30 -29.45 -11.94
C ASN A 601 -8.13 -29.58 -12.93
N CYS A 602 -6.92 -29.21 -12.50
CA CYS A 602 -5.72 -29.31 -13.31
C CYS A 602 -5.37 -30.77 -13.62
N PHE A 603 -5.36 -31.63 -12.60
CA PHE A 603 -4.98 -33.03 -12.71
C PHE A 603 -5.90 -33.84 -13.63
N THR A 604 -7.19 -33.49 -13.65
CA THR A 604 -8.21 -34.10 -14.52
C THR A 604 -8.27 -33.47 -15.92
N SER A 605 -7.59 -32.35 -16.16
CA SER A 605 -7.58 -31.68 -17.46
C SER A 605 -6.84 -32.49 -18.53
N LYS A 606 -7.11 -32.21 -19.82
CA LYS A 606 -6.39 -32.83 -20.95
C LYS A 606 -4.86 -32.61 -20.92
N HIS A 607 -4.40 -31.57 -20.24
CA HIS A 607 -2.99 -31.16 -20.22
C HIS A 607 -2.13 -31.98 -19.27
N ILE A 608 -2.72 -32.44 -18.15
CA ILE A 608 -2.05 -33.34 -17.20
C ILE A 608 -2.59 -34.76 -17.33
N ARG A 609 -3.91 -34.94 -17.48
CA ARG A 609 -4.61 -36.23 -17.67
C ARG A 609 -4.08 -37.33 -16.76
N GLN A 610 -3.94 -37.01 -15.47
CA GLN A 610 -3.41 -37.90 -14.43
C GLN A 610 -2.01 -38.45 -14.72
N LYS A 611 -1.16 -37.70 -15.42
CA LYS A 611 0.26 -37.99 -15.66
C LYS A 611 1.11 -37.31 -14.58
N PRO A 612 1.54 -38.02 -13.53
CA PRO A 612 2.28 -37.43 -12.42
C PRO A 612 3.59 -36.78 -12.83
N GLU A 613 4.22 -37.27 -13.90
CA GLU A 613 5.46 -36.76 -14.45
C GLU A 613 5.35 -35.34 -15.01
N LEU A 614 4.13 -34.87 -15.28
CA LEU A 614 3.85 -33.51 -15.74
C LEU A 614 3.57 -32.52 -14.60
N LEU A 615 3.57 -32.98 -13.35
CA LEU A 615 3.48 -32.10 -12.19
C LEU A 615 4.80 -31.33 -12.00
N PRO A 616 4.75 -30.08 -11.54
CA PRO A 616 5.91 -29.20 -11.53
C PRO A 616 6.84 -29.55 -10.39
N LYS A 617 8.11 -29.17 -10.53
CA LYS A 617 9.06 -29.19 -9.40
C LYS A 617 8.83 -28.00 -8.47
N ASN A 618 8.39 -26.87 -9.02
CA ASN A 618 8.25 -25.60 -8.29
C ASN A 618 6.86 -24.98 -8.48
N ILE A 619 6.36 -24.30 -7.46
CA ILE A 619 5.19 -23.43 -7.57
C ILE A 619 5.56 -22.06 -6.99
N ILE A 620 5.45 -21.02 -7.80
CA ILE A 620 5.65 -19.62 -7.39
C ILE A 620 4.28 -18.95 -7.23
N ILE A 621 3.99 -18.46 -6.04
CA ILE A 621 2.69 -17.94 -5.63
C ILE A 621 2.80 -16.43 -5.40
N PHE A 622 1.95 -15.67 -6.08
CA PHE A 622 1.82 -14.22 -5.95
C PHE A 622 0.51 -13.88 -5.25
N ARG A 623 0.60 -13.28 -4.07
CA ARG A 623 -0.54 -12.84 -3.27
C ARG A 623 -0.68 -11.33 -3.31
N GLY A 624 -1.78 -10.81 -3.84
CA GLY A 624 -2.01 -9.38 -3.98
C GLY A 624 -2.35 -8.69 -2.67
N GLY A 625 -1.56 -7.69 -2.26
CA GLY A 625 -1.91 -6.68 -1.27
C GLY A 625 -2.16 -7.19 0.16
N LEU A 626 -1.18 -6.99 1.05
CA LEU A 626 -1.38 -7.10 2.49
C LEU A 626 -0.32 -6.27 3.25
N PRO A 627 -0.69 -5.53 4.32
CA PRO A 627 0.30 -4.82 5.12
C PRO A 627 1.16 -5.78 5.94
N ASP A 628 2.41 -5.38 6.19
CA ASP A 628 3.44 -6.21 6.83
C ASP A 628 3.02 -6.76 8.20
N ASN A 629 2.24 -6.00 8.98
CA ASN A 629 1.75 -6.41 10.29
C ASN A 629 0.72 -7.56 10.27
N ARG A 630 0.27 -8.00 9.09
CA ARG A 630 -0.64 -9.14 8.92
C ARG A 630 0.06 -10.38 8.36
N PHE A 631 1.36 -10.33 8.09
CA PHE A 631 2.10 -11.45 7.52
C PHE A 631 2.10 -12.69 8.41
N GLY A 632 2.14 -12.55 9.75
CA GLY A 632 2.05 -13.69 10.66
C GLY A 632 0.72 -14.45 10.51
N GLU A 633 -0.40 -13.74 10.47
CA GLU A 633 -1.71 -14.35 10.25
C GLU A 633 -1.80 -14.98 8.86
N LEU A 634 -1.36 -14.28 7.82
CA LEU A 634 -1.34 -14.81 6.46
C LEU A 634 -0.48 -16.08 6.35
N TYR A 635 0.68 -16.11 7.00
CA TYR A 635 1.54 -17.30 7.01
C TYR A 635 0.80 -18.49 7.62
N SER A 636 0.24 -18.32 8.82
CA SER A 636 -0.46 -19.38 9.54
C SER A 636 -1.72 -19.89 8.82
N LYS A 637 -2.46 -19.00 8.12
CA LYS A 637 -3.75 -19.35 7.50
C LYS A 637 -3.65 -19.69 6.03
N GLU A 638 -2.84 -19.00 5.25
CA GLU A 638 -2.79 -19.18 3.80
C GLU A 638 -1.64 -20.11 3.40
N ILE A 639 -0.42 -19.86 3.87
CA ILE A 639 0.77 -20.63 3.46
C ILE A 639 0.70 -22.07 3.98
N VAL A 640 0.41 -22.24 5.27
CA VAL A 640 0.26 -23.58 5.88
C VAL A 640 -0.92 -24.35 5.25
N ALA A 641 -2.02 -23.65 4.94
CA ALA A 641 -3.16 -24.26 4.25
C ALA A 641 -2.81 -24.78 2.85
N ILE A 642 -2.01 -24.04 2.07
CA ILE A 642 -1.55 -24.49 0.75
C ILE A 642 -0.73 -25.78 0.89
N GLN A 643 0.17 -25.84 1.88
CA GLN A 643 0.94 -27.05 2.15
C GLN A 643 0.03 -28.23 2.55
N ARG A 644 -1.00 -28.00 3.37
CA ARG A 644 -1.98 -29.04 3.70
C ARG A 644 -2.79 -29.47 2.47
N ALA A 645 -3.21 -28.54 1.62
CA ALA A 645 -3.95 -28.84 0.39
C ALA A 645 -3.15 -29.72 -0.58
N ILE A 646 -1.85 -29.48 -0.72
CA ILE A 646 -0.96 -30.32 -1.54
C ILE A 646 -0.86 -31.73 -0.96
N ARG A 647 -0.70 -31.87 0.37
CA ARG A 647 -0.69 -33.18 1.02
C ARG A 647 -2.01 -33.94 0.80
N LEU A 648 -3.13 -33.30 1.11
CA LEU A 648 -4.47 -33.86 0.90
C LEU A 648 -4.71 -34.24 -0.56
N PHE A 649 -4.22 -33.43 -1.51
CA PHE A 649 -4.30 -33.77 -2.92
C PHE A 649 -3.56 -35.07 -3.23
N VAL A 650 -2.32 -35.20 -2.73
CA VAL A 650 -1.48 -36.39 -2.92
C VAL A 650 -2.13 -37.63 -2.29
N ASP A 651 -2.57 -37.51 -1.03
CA ASP A 651 -3.19 -38.61 -0.27
C ASP A 651 -4.45 -39.13 -0.99
N LYS A 652 -5.26 -38.23 -1.55
CA LYS A 652 -6.49 -38.57 -2.28
C LYS A 652 -6.27 -39.27 -3.62
N GLN A 653 -5.09 -39.17 -4.24
CA GLN A 653 -4.89 -39.81 -5.55
C GLN A 653 -4.68 -41.34 -5.47
N ASP A 654 -4.83 -41.96 -4.28
CA ASP A 654 -4.81 -43.41 -3.99
C ASP A 654 -3.91 -44.24 -4.91
N ARG A 655 -2.69 -43.72 -5.09
CA ARG A 655 -1.57 -44.46 -5.65
C ARG A 655 -0.47 -44.26 -4.65
N LYS A 656 -0.05 -45.34 -3.99
CA LYS A 656 1.22 -45.43 -3.24
C LYS A 656 2.47 -44.97 -4.06
N ALA A 657 2.28 -44.59 -5.33
CA ALA A 657 3.28 -44.09 -6.27
C ALA A 657 3.34 -42.55 -6.43
N LEU A 658 2.32 -41.76 -6.07
CA LEU A 658 2.38 -40.28 -6.28
C LEU A 658 3.24 -39.62 -5.19
N LYS A 659 4.56 -39.55 -5.41
CA LYS A 659 5.51 -38.89 -4.51
C LYS A 659 5.76 -37.43 -4.90
N TRP A 660 4.70 -36.65 -5.10
CA TRP A 660 4.83 -35.26 -5.52
C TRP A 660 4.95 -34.31 -4.32
N LYS A 661 6.05 -33.55 -4.25
CA LYS A 661 6.29 -32.54 -3.22
C LYS A 661 6.99 -31.34 -3.86
N PRO A 662 6.22 -30.38 -4.42
CA PRO A 662 6.81 -29.22 -5.09
C PRO A 662 7.46 -28.29 -4.07
N LYS A 663 8.52 -27.59 -4.49
CA LYS A 663 9.07 -26.45 -3.76
C LYS A 663 8.12 -25.26 -3.88
N LEU A 664 7.77 -24.62 -2.77
CA LEU A 664 6.90 -23.44 -2.76
C LEU A 664 7.69 -22.16 -2.55
N ASN A 665 7.42 -21.18 -3.40
CA ASN A 665 7.83 -19.79 -3.19
C ASN A 665 6.59 -18.93 -3.05
N PHE A 666 6.46 -18.20 -1.95
CA PHE A 666 5.30 -17.37 -1.65
C PHE A 666 5.69 -15.91 -1.52
N LEU A 667 5.17 -15.08 -2.43
CA LEU A 667 5.47 -13.67 -2.53
C LEU A 667 4.21 -12.83 -2.34
N VAL A 668 4.24 -11.88 -1.40
CA VAL A 668 3.21 -10.83 -1.27
C VAL A 668 3.57 -9.66 -2.18
N VAL A 669 2.61 -9.20 -2.98
CA VAL A 669 2.76 -8.17 -4.00
C VAL A 669 2.02 -6.90 -3.59
N ASN A 670 2.77 -5.88 -3.20
CA ASN A 670 2.26 -4.59 -2.73
C ASN A 670 2.39 -3.51 -3.81
N LYS A 671 1.24 -3.11 -4.38
CA LYS A 671 1.14 -2.19 -5.54
C LYS A 671 1.10 -0.70 -5.15
N SER A 672 0.69 -0.42 -3.91
CA SER A 672 0.45 0.94 -3.41
C SER A 672 1.58 1.38 -2.50
N ILE A 673 2.80 1.40 -3.03
CA ILE A 673 3.97 1.87 -2.28
C ILE A 673 4.27 3.34 -2.53
N ILE A 674 4.96 3.94 -1.57
CA ILE A 674 5.29 5.37 -1.56
C ILE A 674 6.53 5.65 -2.42
N ASP A 675 7.38 4.64 -2.61
CA ASP A 675 8.65 4.74 -3.32
C ASP A 675 8.48 5.24 -4.76
N ARG A 676 9.37 6.14 -5.19
CA ARG A 676 9.44 6.69 -6.56
C ARG A 676 10.91 6.75 -6.96
N PHE A 677 11.19 6.46 -8.22
CA PHE A 677 12.55 6.39 -8.75
C PHE A 677 12.70 7.35 -9.93
N GLY A 678 13.88 7.96 -10.04
CA GLY A 678 14.28 8.83 -11.13
C GLY A 678 15.79 8.86 -11.25
N VAL A 679 16.28 9.32 -12.39
CA VAL A 679 17.71 9.49 -12.65
C VAL A 679 18.06 10.94 -12.31
N TYR A 680 19.12 11.14 -11.52
CA TYR A 680 19.60 12.48 -11.20
C TYR A 680 20.60 12.93 -12.27
N ASN A 681 20.32 14.05 -12.92
CA ASN A 681 21.20 14.66 -13.91
C ASN A 681 21.74 15.98 -13.36
N GLU A 682 23.07 16.15 -13.45
CA GLU A 682 23.78 17.40 -13.12
C GLU A 682 24.09 18.22 -14.39
N GLU A 683 23.11 18.40 -15.28
CA GLU A 683 23.27 19.33 -16.41
C GLU A 683 23.00 20.79 -15.96
N ASP A 684 23.76 21.74 -16.52
CA ASP A 684 23.64 23.19 -16.32
C ASP A 684 23.72 23.73 -14.87
N GLY A 685 24.36 22.99 -13.95
CA GLY A 685 24.57 23.44 -12.56
C GLY A 685 23.29 23.47 -11.70
N HIS A 686 22.16 23.02 -12.26
CA HIS A 686 20.88 22.88 -11.58
C HIS A 686 20.43 21.43 -11.64
N GLY A 687 20.88 20.61 -10.67
CA GLY A 687 20.53 19.19 -10.66
C GLY A 687 19.01 18.95 -10.72
N PHE A 688 18.56 18.15 -11.67
CA PHE A 688 17.15 17.77 -11.84
C PHE A 688 16.98 16.26 -11.91
N TYR A 689 15.74 15.80 -11.68
CA TYR A 689 15.40 14.38 -11.76
C TYR A 689 14.61 14.10 -13.04
N GLU A 690 15.12 13.15 -13.82
CA GLU A 690 14.44 12.55 -14.96
C GLU A 690 13.79 11.22 -14.60
N ASN A 691 13.00 10.70 -15.52
CA ASN A 691 12.31 9.44 -15.35
C ASN A 691 13.26 8.27 -15.58
N LEU A 692 13.05 7.22 -14.80
CA LEU A 692 13.79 5.97 -14.97
C LEU A 692 13.27 5.21 -16.20
N GLY A 693 14.02 5.29 -17.29
CA GLY A 693 13.68 4.76 -18.61
C GLY A 693 14.10 3.31 -18.88
N VAL A 694 14.41 2.54 -17.83
CA VAL A 694 14.81 1.14 -17.92
C VAL A 694 14.04 0.30 -16.89
N PRO A 695 13.72 -0.97 -17.16
CA PRO A 695 13.13 -1.84 -16.17
C PRO A 695 14.22 -2.26 -15.17
N CYS A 696 13.93 -2.18 -13.87
CA CYS A 696 14.94 -2.53 -12.87
C CYS A 696 14.32 -3.06 -11.57
N VAL A 697 15.17 -3.68 -10.74
CA VAL A 697 14.84 -4.05 -9.37
C VAL A 697 15.75 -3.34 -8.38
N VAL A 698 15.16 -2.81 -7.32
CA VAL A 698 15.90 -2.24 -6.18
C VAL A 698 15.76 -3.19 -4.99
N THR A 699 16.90 -3.72 -4.53
CA THR A 699 16.99 -4.66 -3.41
C THR A 699 17.60 -4.06 -2.16
N ASP A 700 18.37 -2.98 -2.28
CA ASP A 700 19.24 -2.49 -1.21
C ASP A 700 18.76 -1.15 -0.63
N GLU A 701 19.23 -0.86 0.58
CA GLU A 701 19.02 0.36 1.37
C GLU A 701 17.58 0.65 1.80
N ILE A 702 16.63 0.72 0.86
CA ILE A 702 15.23 1.15 1.10
C ILE A 702 14.26 0.00 1.42
N THR A 703 14.72 -1.24 1.30
CA THR A 703 14.00 -2.49 1.58
C THR A 703 14.10 -2.84 3.08
N SER A 704 13.29 -3.81 3.51
CA SER A 704 13.27 -4.24 4.90
C SER A 704 14.60 -4.86 5.31
N TYR A 705 15.01 -4.61 6.55
CA TYR A 705 16.15 -5.29 7.15
C TYR A 705 15.80 -6.69 7.68
N ARG A 706 14.51 -6.95 7.89
CA ARG A 706 13.99 -8.21 8.46
C ARG A 706 13.42 -9.17 7.43
N LEU A 707 13.02 -8.65 6.27
CA LEU A 707 12.28 -9.40 5.28
C LEU A 707 13.12 -9.50 4.02
N PHE A 708 12.99 -10.62 3.32
CA PHE A 708 13.46 -10.67 1.95
C PHE A 708 12.43 -9.96 1.07
N ASP A 709 12.68 -8.68 0.77
CA ASP A 709 11.84 -7.88 -0.11
C ASP A 709 12.65 -7.08 -1.15
N PHE A 710 11.97 -6.74 -2.23
CA PHE A 710 12.54 -5.98 -3.34
C PHE A 710 11.46 -5.17 -4.05
N ILE A 711 11.86 -4.15 -4.79
CA ILE A 711 10.95 -3.27 -5.52
C ILE A 711 11.25 -3.37 -7.02
N LEU A 712 10.28 -3.85 -7.78
CA LEU A 712 10.33 -3.89 -9.24
C LEU A 712 9.79 -2.58 -9.81
N TRP A 713 10.53 -1.98 -10.73
CA TRP A 713 10.10 -0.91 -11.62
C TRP A 713 9.86 -1.50 -13.02
N PRO A 714 8.60 -1.90 -13.34
CA PRO A 714 8.30 -2.66 -14.55
C PRO A 714 8.13 -1.73 -15.77
N TYR A 715 9.17 -0.97 -16.10
CA TYR A 715 9.15 0.03 -17.16
C TYR A 715 8.92 -0.60 -18.55
N HIS A 716 8.22 0.15 -19.39
CA HIS A 716 8.08 -0.14 -20.82
C HIS A 716 7.94 1.18 -21.61
N PRO A 717 8.62 1.34 -22.76
CA PRO A 717 8.66 2.61 -23.48
C PRO A 717 7.30 3.06 -24.05
N LYS A 718 6.41 2.13 -24.40
CA LYS A 718 5.03 2.46 -24.84
C LYS A 718 4.09 2.84 -23.70
N LYS A 719 4.49 2.66 -22.45
CA LYS A 719 3.66 2.94 -21.28
C LYS A 719 3.79 4.41 -20.93
N GLN A 720 2.67 5.10 -20.79
CA GLN A 720 2.68 6.48 -20.30
C GLN A 720 3.40 6.53 -18.95
N GLU A 721 4.27 7.51 -18.80
CA GLU A 721 5.16 7.65 -17.65
C GLU A 721 4.44 7.60 -16.30
N ASN A 722 3.34 8.33 -16.17
CA ASN A 722 2.52 8.37 -14.95
C ASN A 722 1.77 7.06 -14.66
N LYS A 723 1.75 6.10 -15.59
CA LYS A 723 1.15 4.77 -15.45
C LYS A 723 2.15 3.70 -15.04
N THR A 724 3.46 3.97 -15.12
CA THR A 724 4.47 3.07 -14.55
C THR A 724 4.55 3.32 -13.04
N LYS A 725 4.29 2.28 -12.25
CA LYS A 725 4.31 2.34 -10.79
C LYS A 725 5.22 1.24 -10.27
N PRO A 726 6.05 1.52 -9.24
CA PRO A 726 6.88 0.50 -8.65
C PRO A 726 6.02 -0.45 -7.81
N VAL A 727 6.44 -1.70 -7.73
CA VAL A 727 5.73 -2.77 -7.02
C VAL A 727 6.69 -3.47 -6.08
N ARG A 728 6.33 -3.52 -4.79
CA ARG A 728 7.13 -4.21 -3.78
C ARG A 728 6.71 -5.67 -3.69
N TYR A 729 7.69 -6.56 -3.67
CA TYR A 729 7.51 -7.99 -3.47
C TYR A 729 8.16 -8.36 -2.15
N VAL A 730 7.43 -9.10 -1.30
CA VAL A 730 7.96 -9.64 -0.04
C VAL A 730 7.88 -11.15 -0.09
N VAL A 731 9.01 -11.83 0.02
CA VAL A 731 9.09 -13.29 0.03
C VAL A 731 8.87 -13.78 1.46
N LEU A 732 7.79 -14.52 1.67
CA LEU A 732 7.43 -15.10 2.97
C LEU A 732 7.76 -16.59 3.07
N ARG A 733 8.00 -17.25 1.94
CA ARG A 733 8.47 -18.64 1.87
C ARG A 733 9.36 -18.80 0.64
N ASP A 734 10.50 -19.46 0.80
CA ASP A 734 11.47 -19.72 -0.26
C ASP A 734 12.03 -21.15 -0.15
N ASP A 735 11.26 -22.15 -0.58
CA ASP A 735 11.74 -23.53 -0.61
C ASP A 735 12.76 -23.79 -1.74
N MET A 736 12.91 -22.84 -2.67
CA MET A 736 13.90 -22.92 -3.74
C MET A 736 15.27 -22.39 -3.31
N ARG A 737 15.35 -21.70 -2.18
CA ARG A 737 16.57 -21.05 -1.65
C ARG A 737 17.13 -20.03 -2.63
N ILE A 738 16.24 -19.27 -3.26
CA ILE A 738 16.60 -18.21 -4.20
C ILE A 738 17.36 -17.09 -3.48
N ASN A 739 17.01 -16.80 -2.24
CA ASN A 739 17.67 -15.75 -1.44
C ASN A 739 19.12 -16.06 -1.03
N GLU A 740 19.56 -17.33 -1.12
CA GLU A 740 20.93 -17.73 -0.77
C GLU A 740 21.95 -17.27 -1.83
N LYS A 741 21.51 -16.99 -3.07
CA LYS A 741 22.40 -16.66 -4.19
C LYS A 741 21.89 -15.46 -4.97
N PHE A 742 22.78 -14.50 -5.21
CA PHE A 742 22.45 -13.28 -5.97
C PHE A 742 21.98 -13.61 -7.40
N GLU A 743 22.60 -14.59 -8.04
CA GLU A 743 22.28 -15.04 -9.39
C GLU A 743 20.86 -15.62 -9.48
N ALA A 744 20.45 -16.39 -8.46
CA ALA A 744 19.10 -16.92 -8.37
C ALA A 744 18.07 -15.80 -8.15
N CYS A 745 18.41 -14.79 -7.34
CA CYS A 745 17.58 -13.61 -7.16
C CYS A 745 17.40 -12.85 -8.49
N ALA A 746 18.48 -12.64 -9.25
CA ALA A 746 18.43 -11.98 -10.55
C ALA A 746 17.51 -12.72 -11.54
N ASP A 747 17.59 -14.05 -11.58
CA ASP A 747 16.68 -14.86 -12.42
C ASP A 747 15.23 -14.79 -11.94
N LEU A 748 14.97 -14.77 -10.63
CA LEU A 748 13.62 -14.53 -10.09
C LEU A 748 13.06 -13.17 -10.53
N PHE A 749 13.88 -12.12 -10.46
CA PHE A 749 13.47 -10.78 -10.88
C PHE A 749 13.13 -10.73 -12.36
N GLN A 750 13.99 -11.33 -13.20
CA GLN A 750 13.80 -11.44 -14.64
C GLN A 750 12.57 -12.27 -15.00
N TYR A 751 12.34 -13.38 -14.29
CA TYR A 751 11.16 -14.23 -14.44
C TYR A 751 9.87 -13.47 -14.10
N ILE A 752 9.82 -12.76 -12.96
CA ILE A 752 8.66 -11.97 -12.53
C ILE A 752 8.34 -10.86 -13.54
N TYR A 753 9.37 -10.14 -14.02
CA TYR A 753 9.18 -9.10 -15.02
C TYR A 753 8.63 -9.67 -16.35
N SER A 754 9.09 -10.85 -16.75
CA SER A 754 8.61 -11.52 -17.96
C SER A 754 7.14 -11.94 -17.84
N LEU A 755 6.69 -12.39 -16.66
CA LEU A 755 5.27 -12.70 -16.40
C LEU A 755 4.32 -11.50 -16.58
N CYS A 756 4.82 -10.26 -16.54
CA CYS A 756 4.05 -9.06 -16.83
C CYS A 756 3.67 -8.90 -18.32
N TYR A 757 4.21 -9.73 -19.20
CA TYR A 757 3.85 -9.81 -20.61
C TYR A 757 2.90 -10.97 -20.93
N CYS A 758 2.61 -11.84 -19.96
CA CYS A 758 1.82 -13.06 -20.19
C CYS A 758 0.30 -12.86 -20.02
N PHE A 759 -0.17 -11.63 -19.80
CA PHE A 759 -1.62 -11.35 -19.80
C PHE A 759 -2.08 -11.21 -21.25
N VAL A 760 -2.66 -12.28 -21.79
CA VAL A 760 -2.94 -12.43 -23.23
C VAL A 760 -3.84 -11.33 -23.77
N PHE A 761 -4.80 -10.85 -22.97
CA PHE A 761 -5.75 -9.79 -23.38
C PHE A 761 -5.14 -8.38 -23.39
N ALA A 762 -3.83 -8.23 -23.16
CA ALA A 762 -3.11 -6.97 -23.38
C ALA A 762 -2.41 -6.89 -24.74
N ILE A 763 -2.44 -7.96 -25.53
CA ILE A 763 -1.83 -8.02 -26.87
C ILE A 763 -2.42 -6.95 -27.81
N PRO A 764 -1.63 -6.30 -28.68
CA PRO A 764 -0.18 -6.41 -28.91
C PRO A 764 0.69 -5.54 -27.97
N PHE A 765 0.31 -5.40 -26.71
CA PHE A 765 0.92 -4.52 -25.72
C PHE A 765 0.97 -3.04 -26.18
N PRO A 766 -0.12 -2.48 -26.73
CA PRO A 766 -0.12 -1.08 -27.17
C PRO A 766 0.12 -0.12 -26.01
N LEU A 767 -0.24 -0.54 -24.79
CA LEU A 767 -0.03 0.20 -23.54
C LEU A 767 1.17 -0.33 -22.73
N GLY A 768 1.99 -1.21 -23.33
CA GLY A 768 3.06 -1.94 -22.67
C GLY A 768 2.61 -3.13 -21.82
N ASN A 769 3.51 -3.57 -20.95
CA ASN A 769 3.28 -4.66 -20.00
C ASN A 769 2.30 -4.29 -18.89
N THR A 770 1.69 -5.33 -18.29
CA THR A 770 0.95 -5.15 -17.04
C THR A 770 1.91 -4.75 -15.91
N ALA A 771 1.39 -4.11 -14.87
CA ALA A 771 2.23 -3.77 -13.70
C ALA A 771 2.54 -4.98 -12.80
N ASN A 772 1.86 -6.11 -13.00
CA ASN A 772 1.94 -7.29 -12.15
C ASN A 772 1.95 -8.57 -13.00
N PRO A 773 2.43 -9.70 -12.46
CA PRO A 773 2.38 -11.00 -13.13
C PRO A 773 0.98 -11.36 -13.62
N SER A 774 0.89 -11.97 -14.80
CA SER A 774 -0.38 -12.29 -15.48
C SER A 774 -1.39 -13.03 -14.60
N VAL A 775 -0.96 -14.03 -13.82
CA VAL A 775 -1.83 -14.79 -12.91
C VAL A 775 -2.53 -13.91 -11.86
N LEU A 776 -1.86 -12.86 -11.37
CA LEU A 776 -2.45 -11.92 -10.42
C LEU A 776 -3.43 -10.97 -11.13
N VAL A 777 -3.13 -10.59 -12.38
CA VAL A 777 -4.05 -9.79 -13.22
C VAL A 777 -5.31 -10.57 -13.55
N TYR A 778 -5.20 -11.86 -13.90
CA TYR A 778 -6.35 -12.73 -14.11
C TYR A 778 -7.16 -12.91 -12.82
N ALA A 779 -6.51 -13.23 -11.70
CA ALA A 779 -7.18 -13.38 -10.41
C ALA A 779 -7.98 -12.11 -10.05
N LYS A 780 -7.39 -10.92 -10.20
CA LYS A 780 -8.08 -9.64 -9.99
C LYS A 780 -9.32 -9.49 -10.87
N ARG A 781 -9.14 -9.63 -12.20
CA ARG A 781 -10.22 -9.43 -13.18
C ARG A 781 -11.39 -10.38 -12.93
N TYR A 782 -11.10 -11.65 -12.61
CA TYR A 782 -12.14 -12.62 -12.30
C TYR A 782 -12.75 -12.41 -10.91
N ALA A 783 -12.01 -11.96 -9.90
CA ALA A 783 -12.59 -11.61 -8.59
C ALA A 783 -13.61 -10.46 -8.71
N GLU A 784 -13.27 -9.42 -9.47
CA GLU A 784 -14.17 -8.29 -9.76
C GLU A 784 -15.41 -8.74 -10.53
N SER A 785 -15.21 -9.49 -11.62
CA SER A 785 -16.31 -10.00 -12.43
C SER A 785 -17.22 -10.95 -11.65
N PHE A 786 -16.66 -11.80 -10.78
CA PHE A 786 -17.44 -12.74 -9.97
C PHE A 786 -18.27 -12.01 -8.92
N GLY A 787 -17.72 -10.95 -8.31
CA GLY A 787 -18.46 -10.15 -7.32
C GLY A 787 -19.61 -9.35 -7.90
N GLN A 788 -19.54 -9.02 -9.18
CA GLN A 788 -20.64 -8.38 -9.91
C GLN A 788 -21.74 -9.37 -10.31
N MET A 789 -21.50 -10.69 -10.25
CA MET A 789 -22.52 -11.72 -10.55
C MET A 789 -23.34 -12.14 -9.32
N ILE A 790 -23.01 -11.62 -8.13
CA ILE A 790 -23.73 -11.86 -6.89
C ILE A 790 -24.83 -10.81 -6.78
N PHE A 791 -26.09 -11.23 -6.85
CA PHE A 791 -27.25 -10.37 -6.76
C PHE A 791 -27.94 -10.50 -5.40
N ASP A 792 -28.63 -9.45 -4.96
CA ASP A 792 -29.38 -9.41 -3.69
C ASP A 792 -30.46 -10.51 -3.60
N GLN A 793 -30.92 -11.06 -4.73
CA GLN A 793 -31.91 -12.15 -4.76
C GLN A 793 -31.31 -13.55 -4.54
N ASP A 794 -29.98 -13.67 -4.52
CA ASP A 794 -29.30 -14.96 -4.40
C ASP A 794 -29.40 -15.52 -2.98
N LYS A 795 -30.17 -16.60 -2.83
CA LYS A 795 -30.36 -17.29 -1.54
C LYS A 795 -29.43 -18.48 -1.35
N THR A 796 -28.81 -18.98 -2.42
CA THR A 796 -27.94 -20.16 -2.42
C THR A 796 -26.70 -19.91 -3.26
N THR A 797 -25.63 -20.65 -2.96
CA THR A 797 -24.36 -20.56 -3.69
C THR A 797 -24.27 -21.51 -4.89
N SER A 798 -25.26 -22.39 -5.08
CA SER A 798 -25.31 -23.39 -6.16
C SER A 798 -25.26 -22.76 -7.55
N VAL A 799 -25.79 -21.54 -7.70
CA VAL A 799 -25.82 -20.79 -8.96
C VAL A 799 -24.42 -20.38 -9.45
N TYR A 800 -23.41 -20.42 -8.57
CA TYR A 800 -22.03 -20.07 -8.90
C TYR A 800 -21.14 -21.28 -9.21
N GLY A 801 -21.72 -22.49 -9.26
CA GLY A 801 -21.07 -23.64 -9.87
C GLY A 801 -20.81 -23.35 -11.34
N ARG A 802 -19.67 -23.77 -11.88
CA ARG A 802 -19.37 -23.67 -13.32
C ARG A 802 -19.78 -24.95 -14.05
N SER A 803 -19.99 -24.84 -15.36
CA SER A 803 -19.99 -26.02 -16.22
C SER A 803 -18.62 -26.69 -16.27
N ARG A 804 -18.60 -28.03 -16.21
CA ARG A 804 -17.39 -28.85 -16.39
C ARG A 804 -16.75 -28.67 -17.78
N HIS A 805 -17.52 -28.25 -18.78
CA HIS A 805 -17.06 -27.99 -20.14
C HIS A 805 -16.20 -26.72 -20.25
N LEU A 806 -16.28 -25.81 -19.27
CA LEU A 806 -15.53 -24.56 -19.24
C LEU A 806 -14.45 -24.60 -18.15
N ALA A 807 -13.39 -25.39 -18.39
CA ALA A 807 -12.28 -25.61 -17.43
C ALA A 807 -11.56 -24.33 -16.97
N ASN A 808 -11.51 -23.31 -17.82
CA ASN A 808 -10.80 -22.05 -17.62
C ASN A 808 -11.72 -20.92 -17.13
N ARG A 809 -12.80 -21.26 -16.40
CA ARG A 809 -13.71 -20.29 -15.79
C ARG A 809 -13.70 -20.43 -14.27
N PRO A 810 -13.92 -19.32 -13.52
CA PRO A 810 -14.04 -19.39 -12.08
C PRO A 810 -15.15 -20.32 -11.63
N GLN A 811 -14.90 -21.05 -10.55
CA GLN A 811 -15.93 -21.82 -9.84
C GLN A 811 -15.79 -21.59 -8.35
N LEU A 812 -16.89 -21.69 -7.63
CA LEU A 812 -16.84 -21.67 -6.18
C LEU A 812 -16.15 -22.94 -5.65
N ALA A 813 -15.18 -22.77 -4.75
CA ALA A 813 -14.54 -23.84 -4.00
C ALA A 813 -15.55 -24.48 -3.05
N HIS A 814 -15.55 -25.81 -2.98
CA HIS A 814 -16.35 -26.52 -1.99
C HIS A 814 -15.65 -26.48 -0.62
N PRO A 815 -16.42 -26.33 0.47
CA PRO A 815 -15.88 -26.50 1.82
C PRO A 815 -15.20 -27.87 1.92
N VAL A 816 -14.00 -27.92 2.48
CA VAL A 816 -13.35 -29.17 2.82
C VAL A 816 -13.80 -29.53 4.22
N ASP A 817 -14.48 -30.66 4.36
CA ASP A 817 -14.75 -31.23 5.68
C ASP A 817 -13.44 -31.77 6.24
N LEU A 818 -12.94 -31.12 7.30
CA LEU A 818 -11.72 -31.52 8.00
C LEU A 818 -12.03 -32.38 9.24
N SER A 819 -13.31 -32.63 9.55
CA SER A 819 -13.72 -33.35 10.77
C SER A 819 -13.47 -34.86 10.71
N SER A 820 -13.21 -35.42 9.52
CA SER A 820 -12.89 -36.84 9.35
C SER A 820 -11.40 -37.18 9.54
N ASP A 821 -10.54 -36.18 9.71
CA ASP A 821 -9.06 -36.35 9.76
C ASP A 821 -8.51 -36.41 11.19
N THR A 822 -9.35 -36.43 12.24
CA THR A 822 -8.90 -36.48 13.65
C THR A 822 -8.64 -37.88 14.19
N ASP A 823 -8.88 -38.94 13.43
CA ASP A 823 -8.79 -40.33 13.92
C ASP A 823 -7.48 -41.07 13.58
N ASP A 824 -6.55 -40.47 12.81
CA ASP A 824 -5.27 -41.09 12.46
C ASP A 824 -4.07 -40.14 12.73
N ASN A 825 -3.75 -39.93 14.00
CA ASN A 825 -2.43 -39.44 14.43
C ASN A 825 -2.03 -40.06 15.77
#